data_AF-A0A966TCG6-F1
#
_entry.id   AF-A0A966TCG6-F1
#
_cell.length_a   1.000
_cell.length_b   1.000
_cell.length_c   1.000
_cell.angle_alpha   90.00
_cell.angle_beta   90.00
_cell.angle_gamma   90.00
#
_symmetry.space_group_name_H-M   'P 1'
#
loop_
_entity.id
_entity.type
_entity.pdbx_description
1 polymer ?
#
loop_
_entity_poly.entity_id
_entity_poly.type
_entity_poly.pdbx_seq_one_letter_code
_entity_poly.pdbx_strand_id
1 'polypeptide(L)'
;MKKASSLRLALGKRVVIADGAMGTMIQSANPSLDDFQGLEGCNEVLNITRPELIADIHRQYFSAGVDAVETNTFGANLANLGEYDIPERIYELAEAGARIARGVADEFTISSGEPKWVLGSLGPGTKLPTLGHTTYEDLRAAYQEASRGLIDGGSDALLIETTQDLLQAKAAVNGARAAVDNCDKDILIIAQVTVLIGGCCGTTPEHLAAVVRKVHGTALKERAFTDEAGASSLYQFVPFRQQNTYLAIGERTNANGSRAFRDALLSEDWQKCVDIAKDQVREGAHMLDLSVDYVGRDGVKDMRELASRFATATTLPIVLDSTEPAVIKAGLESLGGRCVINSVNYEDGDGPDSRFARIMPIAREHGAALIALTIDEEGQARTAEWKLRVARRLIKDLNEKWGIKTCDIIIDCLTFPIATGQEETRKDGLETINAIAQLKKEFPQVQTTLGISNVSFGLNPAARIVLNSVFLAEAVKAGLDSAIVHPSKISPIARIPEEQREVALDLIYDRRKFEGDDCVYDPLSKLLELFAGVEVTSTRQSRAAELAALPIEKRLVRRIIDGEKAGLEVDLDQARLGGLTPLAIINDYLLEGMKEVGELFGRGEMQLPFVLQSAEVMKSAVALLEPHMEKSDASDRGSILLATVKGDVHDIGKNLVDIILTNNGYRVVNIGIKQTINQIIDAAQESSVDVIGMSGLLVKSTVIMKENLEELRSRGLAEKWPVILGGAALTRSFVEKDLAEEFPGTVRYARDAFEGLALMDTMMGVKKGVAGVSLPPLKERRTRVTSIDAPLTTDTTRSDVASDNQVPKVPFFGSRVVKGIALADYSSMLDERALYVGQWGLKSERGKYEEMVENQGRPRLRSLLNEAVSQGWINAAVVYGYF
;
A
#
# COMPACT_ATOMS: atom_id res chain seq x y z
N MET A 1 19.84 6.31 31.66
CA MET A 1 18.43 6.43 31.27
C MET A 1 17.81 7.57 32.07
N LYS A 2 17.05 8.45 31.41
CA LYS A 2 16.36 9.57 32.08
C LYS A 2 15.27 9.03 33.00
N LYS A 3 14.98 9.72 34.12
CA LYS A 3 13.87 9.35 35.01
C LYS A 3 12.56 9.58 34.23
N ALA A 4 11.68 8.58 34.21
CA ALA A 4 10.41 8.68 33.49
C ALA A 4 9.59 9.90 33.97
N SER A 5 9.10 10.71 33.03
CA SER A 5 8.27 11.87 33.33
C SER A 5 6.91 11.47 33.91
N SER A 6 6.28 12.40 34.63
CA SER A 6 4.93 12.17 35.17
C SER A 6 3.91 11.87 34.06
N LEU A 7 4.07 12.51 32.90
CA LEU A 7 3.22 12.25 31.73
C LEU A 7 3.39 10.83 31.19
N ARG A 8 4.64 10.36 31.00
CA ARG A 8 4.90 8.98 30.54
C ARG A 8 4.30 7.95 31.49
N LEU A 9 4.40 8.19 32.81
CA LEU A 9 3.80 7.32 33.82
C LEU A 9 2.27 7.35 33.78
N ALA A 10 1.65 8.51 33.51
CA ALA A 10 0.20 8.65 33.40
C ALA A 10 -0.36 7.94 32.16
N LEU A 11 0.27 8.13 30.98
CA LEU A 11 -0.12 7.50 29.72
C LEU A 11 -0.03 5.96 29.73
N GLY A 12 0.76 5.39 30.64
CA GLY A 12 0.82 3.94 30.86
C GLY A 12 -0.26 3.38 31.80
N LYS A 13 -1.04 4.25 32.46
CA LYS A 13 -1.97 3.86 33.54
C LYS A 13 -3.42 4.26 33.27
N ARG A 14 -3.65 5.41 32.64
CA ARG A 14 -4.99 5.98 32.41
C ARG A 14 -5.05 6.75 31.11
N VAL A 15 -6.27 7.02 30.66
CA VAL A 15 -6.51 8.01 29.60
C VAL A 15 -6.08 9.39 30.11
N VAL A 16 -5.35 10.12 29.26
CA VAL A 16 -5.00 11.54 29.43
C VAL A 16 -5.82 12.33 28.42
N ILE A 17 -6.53 13.35 28.87
CA ILE A 17 -7.43 14.17 28.06
C ILE A 17 -6.74 15.50 27.73
N ALA A 18 -6.52 15.76 26.44
CA ALA A 18 -5.98 17.04 25.94
C ALA A 18 -7.11 18.08 25.75
N ASP A 19 -6.76 19.31 25.40
CA ASP A 19 -7.69 20.42 25.20
C ASP A 19 -8.36 20.41 23.80
N GLY A 20 -8.98 21.54 23.45
CA GLY A 20 -9.71 21.76 22.20
C GLY A 20 -9.03 22.80 21.31
N ALA A 21 -9.79 23.45 20.44
CA ALA A 21 -9.23 24.39 19.47
C ALA A 21 -8.68 25.66 20.12
N MET A 22 -7.37 25.91 19.96
CA MET A 22 -6.76 27.21 20.29
C MET A 22 -7.25 28.31 19.33
N GLY A 23 -7.17 28.07 18.01
CA GLY A 23 -7.54 29.07 16.99
C GLY A 23 -9.00 29.54 17.09
N THR A 24 -9.95 28.64 17.37
CA THR A 24 -11.37 29.00 17.57
C THR A 24 -11.57 29.91 18.78
N MET A 25 -10.82 29.67 19.87
CA MET A 25 -10.89 30.49 21.08
C MET A 25 -10.25 31.86 20.87
N ILE A 26 -9.14 31.94 20.13
CA ILE A 26 -8.51 33.21 19.74
C ILE A 26 -9.47 34.03 18.86
N GLN A 27 -10.10 33.42 17.84
CA GLN A 27 -11.08 34.10 17.00
C GLN A 27 -12.27 34.63 17.81
N SER A 28 -12.73 33.86 18.80
CA SER A 28 -13.82 34.29 19.69
C SER A 28 -13.42 35.45 20.60
N ALA A 29 -12.14 35.55 20.98
CA ALA A 29 -11.60 36.66 21.75
C ALA A 29 -11.39 37.94 20.89
N ASN A 30 -11.48 37.81 19.55
CA ASN A 30 -11.44 38.90 18.57
C ASN A 30 -10.30 39.93 18.80
N PRO A 31 -9.02 39.48 18.83
CA PRO A 31 -7.87 40.38 18.93
C PRO A 31 -7.82 41.36 17.75
N SER A 32 -7.31 42.56 18.01
CA SER A 32 -7.16 43.61 17.00
C SER A 32 -5.93 43.39 16.10
N LEU A 33 -5.86 44.08 14.97
CA LEU A 33 -4.69 44.03 14.08
C LEU A 33 -3.40 44.50 14.76
N ASP A 34 -3.50 45.48 15.66
CA ASP A 34 -2.35 46.00 16.43
C ASP A 34 -1.81 44.93 17.38
N ASP A 35 -2.69 44.09 17.95
CA ASP A 35 -2.28 42.95 18.79
C ASP A 35 -1.44 41.95 18.00
N PHE A 36 -1.67 41.80 16.69
CA PHE A 36 -0.86 40.98 15.79
C PHE A 36 0.41 41.69 15.27
N GLN A 37 0.67 42.95 15.64
CA GLN A 37 1.76 43.77 15.07
C GLN A 37 1.69 43.89 13.53
N GLY A 38 0.48 43.92 12.97
CA GLY A 38 0.28 43.92 11.51
C GLY A 38 0.52 42.56 10.82
N LEU A 39 0.70 41.48 11.58
CA LEU A 39 0.82 40.10 11.09
C LEU A 39 -0.49 39.34 11.28
N GLU A 40 -1.58 39.87 10.72
CA GLU A 40 -2.93 39.31 10.89
C GLU A 40 -2.97 37.81 10.57
N GLY A 41 -3.59 37.02 11.46
CA GLY A 41 -3.68 35.56 11.34
C GLY A 41 -2.47 34.79 11.88
N CYS A 42 -1.35 35.44 12.19
CA CYS A 42 -0.21 34.79 12.86
C CYS A 42 -0.47 34.69 14.37
N ASN A 43 -1.25 33.67 14.76
CA ASN A 43 -1.65 33.44 16.16
C ASN A 43 -0.45 33.31 17.10
N GLU A 44 0.69 32.83 16.62
CA GLU A 44 1.89 32.63 17.42
C GLU A 44 2.48 33.95 17.96
N VAL A 45 2.29 35.07 17.26
CA VAL A 45 2.77 36.39 17.71
C VAL A 45 2.06 36.83 18.99
N LEU A 46 0.83 36.36 19.21
CA LEU A 46 0.06 36.64 20.44
C LEU A 46 0.72 36.06 21.70
N ASN A 47 1.63 35.09 21.56
CA ASN A 47 2.44 34.60 22.68
C ASN A 47 3.34 35.70 23.27
N ILE A 48 3.67 36.74 22.49
CA ILE A 48 4.50 37.87 22.92
C ILE A 48 3.64 39.10 23.21
N THR A 49 2.66 39.40 22.36
CA THR A 49 1.91 40.65 22.42
C THR A 49 0.68 40.60 23.33
N ARG A 50 0.05 39.43 23.46
CA ARG A 50 -1.15 39.20 24.28
C ARG A 50 -1.02 37.90 25.10
N PRO A 51 0.07 37.70 25.86
CA PRO A 51 0.31 36.47 26.60
C PRO A 51 -0.80 36.16 27.63
N GLU A 52 -1.44 37.20 28.18
CA GLU A 52 -2.58 37.07 29.08
C GLU A 52 -3.82 36.47 28.40
N LEU A 53 -4.08 36.81 27.12
CA LEU A 53 -5.19 36.24 26.35
C LEU A 53 -4.99 34.75 26.14
N ILE A 54 -3.77 34.34 25.76
CA ILE A 54 -3.42 32.93 25.57
C ILE A 54 -3.49 32.17 26.89
N ALA A 55 -2.99 32.75 27.99
CA ALA A 55 -3.11 32.18 29.32
C ALA A 55 -4.57 31.96 29.73
N ASP A 56 -5.45 32.93 29.46
CA ASP A 56 -6.89 32.82 29.78
C ASP A 56 -7.58 31.71 29.01
N ILE A 57 -7.19 31.44 27.75
CA ILE A 57 -7.70 30.30 26.99
C ILE A 57 -7.27 28.98 27.65
N HIS A 58 -6.00 28.84 28.02
CA HIS A 58 -5.54 27.63 28.74
C HIS A 58 -6.27 27.45 30.09
N ARG A 59 -6.49 28.54 30.85
CA ARG A 59 -7.26 28.48 32.10
C ARG A 59 -8.68 27.97 31.88
N GLN A 60 -9.33 28.38 30.79
CA GLN A 60 -10.67 27.89 30.46
C GLN A 60 -10.68 26.38 30.19
N TYR A 61 -9.70 25.86 29.44
CA TYR A 61 -9.61 24.42 29.18
C TYR A 61 -9.28 23.63 30.45
N PHE A 62 -8.31 24.06 31.26
CA PHE A 62 -8.05 23.38 32.54
C PHE A 62 -9.25 23.44 33.49
N SER A 63 -10.01 24.53 33.49
CA SER A 63 -11.27 24.64 34.25
C SER A 63 -12.35 23.69 33.75
N ALA A 64 -12.32 23.30 32.47
CA ALA A 64 -13.16 22.24 31.92
C ALA A 64 -12.74 20.83 32.37
N GLY A 65 -11.59 20.69 33.04
CA GLY A 65 -11.11 19.46 33.66
C GLY A 65 -10.17 18.64 32.78
N VAL A 66 -9.58 19.23 31.73
CA VAL A 66 -8.57 18.53 30.92
C VAL A 66 -7.29 18.26 31.73
N ASP A 67 -6.53 17.27 31.30
CA ASP A 67 -5.26 16.88 31.92
C ASP A 67 -4.07 17.64 31.35
N ALA A 68 -4.14 17.94 30.05
CA ALA A 68 -3.07 18.59 29.31
C ALA A 68 -3.63 19.65 28.37
N VAL A 69 -2.80 20.64 28.03
CA VAL A 69 -3.10 21.66 27.01
C VAL A 69 -2.03 21.66 25.93
N GLU A 70 -2.45 21.94 24.71
CA GLU A 70 -1.56 22.19 23.58
C GLU A 70 -1.08 23.64 23.57
N THR A 71 0.19 23.87 23.25
CA THR A 71 0.75 25.23 23.15
C THR A 71 0.21 25.97 21.93
N ASN A 72 0.08 27.30 22.00
CA ASN A 72 -0.28 28.13 20.84
C ASN A 72 0.92 28.28 19.88
N THR A 73 1.34 27.18 19.25
CA THR A 73 2.57 27.10 18.45
C THR A 73 2.41 26.28 17.17
N PHE A 74 1.16 25.98 16.77
CA PHE A 74 0.85 25.21 15.57
C PHE A 74 1.56 25.79 14.32
N GLY A 75 1.53 27.11 14.16
CA GLY A 75 2.16 27.86 13.08
C GLY A 75 3.60 28.30 13.35
N ALA A 76 4.23 27.89 14.47
CA ALA A 76 5.62 28.23 14.79
C ALA A 76 6.60 27.36 13.99
N ASN A 77 6.47 27.40 12.66
CA ASN A 77 7.20 26.58 11.72
C ASN A 77 7.68 27.42 10.52
N LEU A 78 8.64 26.87 9.77
CA LEU A 78 9.33 27.56 8.66
C LEU A 78 8.37 28.11 7.60
N ALA A 79 7.38 27.31 7.20
CA ALA A 79 6.47 27.67 6.12
C ALA A 79 5.58 28.84 6.51
N ASN A 80 4.90 28.72 7.66
CA ASN A 80 3.94 29.72 8.13
C ASN A 80 4.64 31.02 8.47
N LEU A 81 5.71 30.99 9.28
CA LEU A 81 6.44 32.22 9.65
C LEU A 81 7.18 32.85 8.46
N GLY A 82 7.50 32.05 7.44
CA GLY A 82 8.01 32.54 6.15
C GLY A 82 7.00 33.40 5.39
N GLU A 83 5.70 33.10 5.44
CA GLU A 83 4.63 33.93 4.83
C GLU A 83 4.49 35.31 5.50
N TYR A 84 5.00 35.42 6.74
CA TYR A 84 5.06 36.64 7.53
C TYR A 84 6.44 37.33 7.53
N ASP A 85 7.42 36.84 6.77
CA ASP A 85 8.81 37.34 6.72
C ASP A 85 9.52 37.36 8.09
N ILE A 86 9.18 36.39 8.97
CA ILE A 86 9.77 36.23 10.30
C ILE A 86 10.21 34.78 10.64
N PRO A 87 10.75 33.98 9.70
CA PRO A 87 11.18 32.60 9.99
C PRO A 87 12.28 32.52 11.07
N GLU A 88 13.03 33.60 11.33
CA GLU A 88 14.02 33.66 12.40
C GLU A 88 13.41 33.64 13.82
N ARG A 89 12.09 33.82 13.94
CA ARG A 89 11.38 33.87 15.24
C ARG A 89 10.81 32.52 15.67
N ILE A 90 11.08 31.43 14.94
CA ILE A 90 10.58 30.07 15.26
C ILE A 90 10.85 29.72 16.73
N TYR A 91 12.10 29.82 17.17
CA TYR A 91 12.47 29.49 18.55
C TYR A 91 11.78 30.38 19.58
N GLU A 92 11.77 31.70 19.35
CA GLU A 92 11.22 32.70 20.26
C GLU A 92 9.72 32.46 20.51
N LEU A 93 8.95 32.31 19.43
CA LEU A 93 7.50 32.15 19.51
C LEU A 93 7.10 30.78 20.10
N ALA A 94 7.87 29.73 19.78
CA ALA A 94 7.68 28.40 20.34
C ALA A 94 7.95 28.37 21.86
N GLU A 95 9.05 28.98 22.30
CA GLU A 95 9.44 29.05 23.71
C GLU A 95 8.42 29.87 24.52
N ALA A 96 8.00 31.03 24.01
CA ALA A 96 7.01 31.87 24.67
C ALA A 96 5.65 31.15 24.83
N GLY A 97 5.18 30.47 23.78
CA GLY A 97 3.93 29.70 23.82
C GLY A 97 3.98 28.57 24.87
N ALA A 98 5.08 27.81 24.90
CA ALA A 98 5.29 26.77 25.89
C ALA A 98 5.37 27.33 27.33
N ARG A 99 6.05 28.46 27.53
CA ARG A 99 6.19 29.09 28.84
C ARG A 99 4.85 29.54 29.40
N ILE A 100 3.97 30.11 28.57
CA ILE A 100 2.62 30.52 28.99
C ILE A 100 1.82 29.29 29.43
N ALA A 101 1.78 28.24 28.61
CA ALA A 101 1.07 27.00 28.92
C ALA A 101 1.60 26.35 30.20
N ARG A 102 2.93 26.31 30.40
CA ARG A 102 3.56 25.76 31.62
C ARG A 102 3.18 26.53 32.87
N GLY A 103 3.19 27.87 32.81
CA GLY A 103 2.78 28.70 33.92
C GLY A 103 1.35 28.41 34.38
N VAL A 104 0.40 28.27 33.44
CA VAL A 104 -0.99 27.93 33.76
C VAL A 104 -1.11 26.47 34.25
N ALA A 105 -0.39 25.53 33.63
CA ALA A 105 -0.39 24.14 34.08
C ALA A 105 0.17 24.01 35.51
N ASP A 106 1.18 24.78 35.89
CA ASP A 106 1.70 24.83 37.27
C ASP A 106 0.69 25.41 38.25
N GLU A 107 -0.01 26.50 37.87
CA GLU A 107 -1.10 27.09 38.65
C GLU A 107 -2.18 26.03 38.98
N PHE A 108 -2.63 25.28 37.97
CA PHE A 108 -3.63 24.24 38.15
C PHE A 108 -3.09 22.99 38.85
N THR A 109 -1.82 22.66 38.68
CA THR A 109 -1.18 21.55 39.41
C THR A 109 -1.16 21.86 40.91
N ILE A 110 -0.79 23.08 41.30
CA ILE A 110 -0.77 23.52 42.69
C ILE A 110 -2.18 23.55 43.28
N SER A 111 -3.17 24.07 42.54
CA SER A 111 -4.53 24.23 43.06
C SER A 111 -5.32 22.92 43.15
N SER A 112 -5.13 22.00 42.20
CA SER A 112 -5.81 20.70 42.18
C SER A 112 -5.08 19.59 42.94
N GLY A 113 -3.76 19.72 43.11
CA GLY A 113 -2.90 18.65 43.65
C GLY A 113 -2.61 17.53 42.65
N GLU A 114 -3.13 17.62 41.41
CA GLU A 114 -2.91 16.65 40.34
C GLU A 114 -1.98 17.24 39.27
N PRO A 115 -1.01 16.48 38.73
CA PRO A 115 -0.14 16.97 37.67
C PRO A 115 -0.93 17.39 36.42
N LYS A 116 -0.65 18.60 35.90
CA LYS A 116 -1.10 19.08 34.60
C LYS A 116 0.08 19.22 33.64
N TRP A 117 -0.18 18.88 32.38
CA TRP A 117 0.87 18.71 31.37
C TRP A 117 0.75 19.68 30.20
N VAL A 118 1.88 19.96 29.56
CA VAL A 118 1.96 20.81 28.37
C VAL A 118 2.40 19.98 27.17
N LEU A 119 1.61 20.02 26.10
CA LEU A 119 1.93 19.38 24.82
C LEU A 119 2.39 20.46 23.84
N GLY A 120 3.67 20.44 23.48
CA GLY A 120 4.26 21.37 22.52
C GLY A 120 3.76 21.07 21.11
N SER A 121 2.78 21.82 20.62
CA SER A 121 2.17 21.63 19.29
C SER A 121 3.14 22.03 18.17
N LEU A 122 3.29 21.13 17.21
CA LEU A 122 4.08 21.28 15.99
C LEU A 122 3.18 20.96 14.79
N GLY A 123 2.64 22.01 14.14
CA GLY A 123 1.84 21.88 12.94
C GLY A 123 2.67 21.61 11.67
N PRO A 124 2.04 21.17 10.57
CA PRO A 124 2.73 20.67 9.38
C PRO A 124 3.32 21.77 8.49
N GLY A 125 2.87 23.01 8.64
CA GLY A 125 3.14 24.10 7.71
C GLY A 125 2.38 23.96 6.38
N THR A 126 2.66 24.87 5.42
CA THR A 126 2.03 24.89 4.08
C THR A 126 2.90 24.26 2.98
N LYS A 127 4.15 23.89 3.27
CA LYS A 127 5.11 23.36 2.28
C LYS A 127 5.19 21.83 2.32
N LEU A 128 5.14 21.21 1.15
CA LEU A 128 5.17 19.75 0.99
C LEU A 128 6.51 19.34 0.33
N PRO A 129 7.45 18.74 1.07
CA PRO A 129 8.77 18.40 0.54
C PRO A 129 8.71 17.32 -0.53
N THR A 130 7.76 16.39 -0.46
CA THR A 130 7.50 15.38 -1.51
C THR A 130 7.14 16.01 -2.86
N LEU A 131 6.56 17.22 -2.86
CA LEU A 131 6.23 17.97 -4.09
C LEU A 131 7.31 19.00 -4.46
N GLY A 132 8.43 19.05 -3.73
CA GLY A 132 9.54 19.97 -4.01
C GLY A 132 9.30 21.42 -3.59
N HIS A 133 8.28 21.71 -2.76
CA HIS A 133 8.03 23.08 -2.27
C HIS A 133 9.13 23.58 -1.32
N THR A 134 9.85 22.66 -0.67
CA THR A 134 10.97 22.88 0.25
C THR A 134 11.78 21.59 0.37
N THR A 135 12.90 21.60 1.08
CA THR A 135 13.74 20.42 1.29
C THR A 135 13.43 19.73 2.62
N TYR A 136 13.74 18.43 2.71
CA TYR A 136 13.64 17.69 3.97
C TYR A 136 14.58 18.29 5.02
N GLU A 137 15.78 18.68 4.60
CA GLU A 137 16.84 19.22 5.45
C GLU A 137 16.41 20.54 6.11
N ASP A 138 15.84 21.46 5.34
CA ASP A 138 15.34 22.74 5.85
C ASP A 138 14.20 22.54 6.86
N LEU A 139 13.25 21.65 6.54
CA LEU A 139 12.15 21.33 7.45
C LEU A 139 12.66 20.68 8.74
N ARG A 140 13.55 19.67 8.64
CA ARG A 140 14.12 18.98 9.81
C ARG A 140 14.82 19.99 10.73
N ALA A 141 15.60 20.91 10.18
CA ALA A 141 16.29 21.95 10.95
C ALA A 141 15.28 22.89 11.65
N ALA A 142 14.25 23.35 10.94
CA ALA A 142 13.22 24.21 11.51
C ALA A 142 12.41 23.51 12.63
N TYR A 143 12.02 22.24 12.43
CA TYR A 143 11.35 21.46 13.48
C TYR A 143 12.25 21.22 14.69
N GLN A 144 13.55 21.03 14.48
CA GLN A 144 14.52 20.94 15.58
C GLN A 144 14.57 22.25 16.38
N GLU A 145 14.58 23.40 15.70
CA GLU A 145 14.59 24.71 16.34
C GLU A 145 13.30 25.00 17.13
N ALA A 146 12.13 24.73 16.54
CA ALA A 146 10.84 24.85 17.21
C ALA A 146 10.78 23.93 18.45
N SER A 147 11.21 22.67 18.28
CA SER A 147 11.24 21.68 19.36
C SER A 147 12.16 22.10 20.51
N ARG A 148 13.31 22.72 20.22
CA ARG A 148 14.19 23.28 21.25
C ARG A 148 13.47 24.37 22.05
N GLY A 149 12.80 25.30 21.36
CA GLY A 149 12.00 26.34 22.01
C GLY A 149 10.92 25.76 22.93
N LEU A 150 10.15 24.77 22.44
CA LEU A 150 9.10 24.09 23.21
C LEU A 150 9.65 23.39 24.47
N ILE A 151 10.81 22.73 24.36
CA ILE A 151 11.46 22.02 25.49
C ILE A 151 11.96 23.02 26.54
N ASP A 152 12.58 24.11 26.10
CA ASP A 152 13.13 25.16 26.96
C ASP A 152 12.02 25.93 27.66
N GLY A 153 10.89 26.17 26.97
CA GLY A 153 9.68 26.78 27.52
C GLY A 153 8.89 25.88 28.49
N GLY A 154 9.25 24.60 28.59
CA GLY A 154 8.72 23.69 29.62
C GLY A 154 7.65 22.70 29.17
N SER A 155 7.59 22.36 27.88
CA SER A 155 6.71 21.30 27.38
C SER A 155 7.09 19.92 27.97
N ASP A 156 6.08 19.08 28.21
CA ASP A 156 6.23 17.69 28.69
C ASP A 156 6.28 16.68 27.52
N ALA A 157 5.70 17.05 26.38
CA ALA A 157 5.73 16.31 25.13
C ALA A 157 5.83 17.26 23.93
N LEU A 158 6.25 16.72 22.79
CA LEU A 158 6.17 17.36 21.48
C LEU A 158 5.11 16.62 20.67
N LEU A 159 4.09 17.33 20.23
CA LEU A 159 2.95 16.83 19.48
C LEU A 159 3.07 17.27 18.03
N ILE A 160 3.50 16.35 17.17
CA ILE A 160 3.51 16.52 15.71
C ILE A 160 2.12 16.14 15.22
N GLU A 161 1.35 17.11 14.76
CA GLU A 161 -0.06 16.95 14.46
C GLU A 161 -0.45 17.42 13.06
N THR A 162 -1.59 16.93 12.59
CA THR A 162 -2.23 17.37 11.33
C THR A 162 -1.32 17.20 10.10
N THR A 163 -0.35 16.29 10.16
CA THR A 163 0.59 16.03 9.05
C THR A 163 -0.12 15.46 7.83
N GLN A 164 0.14 16.03 6.66
CA GLN A 164 -0.48 15.62 5.39
C GLN A 164 0.51 14.96 4.44
N ASP A 165 1.82 15.11 4.69
CA ASP A 165 2.89 14.57 3.89
C ASP A 165 3.84 13.73 4.76
N LEU A 166 4.11 12.48 4.35
CA LEU A 166 4.92 11.57 5.15
C LEU A 166 6.39 12.00 5.24
N LEU A 167 6.92 12.65 4.20
CA LEU A 167 8.30 13.14 4.23
C LEU A 167 8.45 14.33 5.19
N GLN A 168 7.47 15.25 5.21
CA GLN A 168 7.37 16.31 6.22
C GLN A 168 7.22 15.73 7.63
N ALA A 169 6.33 14.75 7.83
CA ALA A 169 6.16 14.11 9.14
C ALA A 169 7.47 13.46 9.63
N LYS A 170 8.20 12.79 8.72
CA LYS A 170 9.52 12.22 9.00
C LYS A 170 10.55 13.31 9.35
N ALA A 171 10.53 14.45 8.67
CA ALA A 171 11.40 15.59 8.99
C ALA A 171 11.08 16.15 10.39
N ALA A 172 9.79 16.29 10.72
CA ALA A 172 9.34 16.75 12.03
C ALA A 172 9.76 15.80 13.16
N VAL A 173 9.55 14.49 12.99
CA VAL A 173 9.94 13.48 13.98
C VAL A 173 11.45 13.49 14.21
N ASN A 174 12.25 13.56 13.15
CA ASN A 174 13.70 13.54 13.27
C ASN A 174 14.26 14.85 13.82
N GLY A 175 13.68 16.00 13.46
CA GLY A 175 14.01 17.30 14.05
C GLY A 175 13.69 17.35 15.55
N ALA A 176 12.49 16.90 15.94
CA ALA A 176 12.08 16.77 17.33
C ALA A 176 12.99 15.80 18.12
N ARG A 177 13.31 14.64 17.55
CA ARG A 177 14.23 13.67 18.17
C ARG A 177 15.61 14.25 18.40
N ALA A 178 16.16 14.99 17.43
CA ALA A 178 17.43 15.67 17.59
C ALA A 178 17.41 16.70 18.73
N ALA A 179 16.29 17.41 18.96
CA ALA A 179 16.15 18.29 20.11
C ALA A 179 16.05 17.52 21.45
N VAL A 180 15.28 16.42 21.47
CA VAL A 180 15.08 15.58 22.68
C VAL A 180 16.36 14.86 23.10
N ASP A 181 17.16 14.39 22.16
CA ASP A 181 18.43 13.70 22.41
C ASP A 181 19.47 14.64 23.07
N ASN A 182 19.36 15.95 22.82
CA ASN A 182 20.22 16.99 23.41
C ASN A 182 19.66 17.62 24.71
N CYS A 183 18.55 17.09 25.24
CA CYS A 183 17.93 17.56 26.47
C CYS A 183 18.09 16.52 27.60
N ASP A 184 18.12 16.94 28.86
CA ASP A 184 18.13 16.03 30.02
C ASP A 184 16.73 15.55 30.45
N LYS A 185 15.66 16.18 29.96
CA LYS A 185 14.27 15.86 30.30
C LYS A 185 13.75 14.65 29.51
N ASP A 186 12.85 13.86 30.12
CA ASP A 186 12.11 12.79 29.45
C ASP A 186 10.91 13.38 28.69
N ILE A 187 11.19 13.91 27.50
CA ILE A 187 10.20 14.48 26.58
C ILE A 187 9.66 13.37 25.68
N LEU A 188 8.33 13.26 25.63
CA LEU A 188 7.66 12.35 24.71
C LEU A 188 7.54 12.99 23.32
N ILE A 189 7.74 12.20 22.27
CA ILE A 189 7.37 12.60 20.90
C ILE A 189 6.11 11.85 20.54
N ILE A 190 5.05 12.59 20.25
CA ILE A 190 3.76 12.07 19.81
C ILE A 190 3.60 12.49 18.35
N ALA A 191 3.40 11.53 17.45
CA ALA A 191 3.07 11.78 16.07
C ALA A 191 1.62 11.35 15.83
N GLN A 192 0.79 12.30 15.38
CA GLN A 192 -0.64 12.14 15.32
C GLN A 192 -1.17 12.31 13.89
N VAL A 193 -1.70 11.22 13.33
CA VAL A 193 -2.45 11.23 12.06
C VAL A 193 -3.97 11.35 12.32
N THR A 194 -4.44 11.07 13.55
CA THR A 194 -5.85 11.15 13.99
C THR A 194 -5.94 11.65 15.44
N VAL A 195 -6.95 12.43 15.81
CA VAL A 195 -7.09 13.07 17.15
C VAL A 195 -7.02 12.07 18.31
N LEU A 196 -6.16 12.32 19.31
CA LEU A 196 -6.24 11.71 20.66
C LEU A 196 -7.57 12.09 21.34
N ILE A 197 -7.86 11.56 22.54
CA ILE A 197 -9.08 11.96 23.27
C ILE A 197 -8.92 13.44 23.70
N GLY A 198 -9.52 14.33 22.91
CA GLY A 198 -9.38 15.79 22.93
C GLY A 198 -10.26 16.41 21.85
N GLY A 199 -9.94 17.61 21.38
CA GLY A 199 -10.68 18.32 20.34
C GLY A 199 -9.79 18.93 19.25
N CYS A 200 -10.35 19.13 18.06
CA CYS A 200 -9.72 19.94 16.99
C CYS A 200 -10.63 21.16 16.70
N CYS A 201 -10.62 21.69 15.47
CA CYS A 201 -11.39 22.86 15.04
C CYS A 201 -12.85 22.83 15.52
N GLY A 202 -13.29 23.94 16.14
CA GLY A 202 -14.66 24.10 16.66
C GLY A 202 -14.90 23.49 18.04
N THR A 203 -13.94 22.76 18.62
CA THR A 203 -14.09 22.19 19.95
C THR A 203 -13.79 23.24 21.02
N THR A 204 -14.72 23.46 21.95
CA THR A 204 -14.67 24.49 23.00
C THR A 204 -14.54 23.87 24.40
N PRO A 205 -14.28 24.64 25.47
CA PRO A 205 -14.26 24.15 26.84
C PRO A 205 -15.54 23.39 27.25
N GLU A 206 -16.72 23.79 26.77
CA GLU A 206 -17.99 23.09 27.05
C GLU A 206 -18.00 21.66 26.49
N HIS A 207 -17.44 21.47 25.29
CA HIS A 207 -17.29 20.16 24.68
C HIS A 207 -16.33 19.28 25.50
N LEU A 208 -15.17 19.84 25.88
CA LEU A 208 -14.19 19.10 26.68
C LEU A 208 -14.74 18.75 28.07
N ALA A 209 -15.50 19.63 28.71
CA ALA A 209 -16.16 19.32 29.97
C ALA A 209 -17.11 18.11 29.84
N ALA A 210 -17.80 17.96 28.70
CA ALA A 210 -18.63 16.78 28.43
C ALA A 210 -17.80 15.50 28.22
N VAL A 211 -16.66 15.59 27.53
CA VAL A 211 -15.73 14.47 27.34
C VAL A 211 -15.11 14.04 28.67
N VAL A 212 -14.60 14.99 29.45
CA VAL A 212 -14.01 14.77 30.78
C VAL A 212 -15.01 14.04 31.69
N ARG A 213 -16.26 14.52 31.78
CA ARG A 213 -17.31 13.84 32.58
C ARG A 213 -17.53 12.38 32.19
N LYS A 214 -17.28 12.02 30.92
CA LYS A 214 -17.55 10.68 30.40
C LYS A 214 -16.35 9.73 30.47
N VAL A 215 -15.12 10.25 30.36
CA VAL A 215 -13.92 9.43 30.13
C VAL A 215 -12.87 9.57 31.23
N HIS A 216 -12.92 10.61 32.05
CA HIS A 216 -11.92 10.85 33.10
C HIS A 216 -11.79 9.66 34.06
N GLY A 217 -10.56 9.24 34.35
CA GLY A 217 -10.27 8.09 35.23
C GLY A 217 -10.47 6.71 34.61
N THR A 218 -10.83 6.62 33.33
CA THR A 218 -10.98 5.32 32.64
C THR A 218 -9.62 4.64 32.48
N ALA A 219 -9.57 3.36 32.85
CA ALA A 219 -8.38 2.52 32.65
C ALA A 219 -8.14 2.24 31.17
N LEU A 220 -6.88 2.03 30.81
CA LEU A 220 -6.51 1.68 29.43
C LEU A 220 -6.99 0.27 29.10
N LYS A 221 -7.64 0.11 27.94
CA LYS A 221 -7.92 -1.22 27.39
C LYS A 221 -6.63 -1.79 26.80
N GLU A 222 -6.31 -3.03 27.15
CA GLU A 222 -5.17 -3.73 26.57
C GLU A 222 -5.39 -3.94 25.07
N ARG A 223 -4.38 -3.56 24.26
CA ARG A 223 -4.41 -3.71 22.81
C ARG A 223 -3.55 -4.89 22.41
N ALA A 224 -4.15 -5.88 21.76
CA ALA A 224 -3.41 -6.93 21.06
C ALA A 224 -3.08 -6.44 19.65
N PHE A 225 -1.80 -6.41 19.30
CA PHE A 225 -1.32 -6.11 17.94
C PHE A 225 -0.28 -7.14 17.52
N THR A 226 -0.13 -7.33 16.22
CA THR A 226 0.88 -8.19 15.61
C THR A 226 1.87 -7.32 14.87
N ASP A 227 3.15 -7.42 15.20
CA ASP A 227 4.21 -6.75 14.47
C ASP A 227 4.39 -7.43 13.10
N GLU A 228 4.14 -6.69 12.02
CA GLU A 228 4.36 -7.15 10.65
C GLU A 228 5.55 -6.40 10.06
N ALA A 229 6.62 -7.15 9.75
CA ALA A 229 7.83 -6.58 9.17
C ALA A 229 7.65 -6.31 7.68
N GLY A 230 8.05 -5.12 7.23
CA GLY A 230 7.91 -4.71 5.85
C GLY A 230 8.44 -3.31 5.58
N ALA A 231 8.27 -2.90 4.33
CA ALA A 231 8.61 -1.57 3.82
C ALA A 231 7.34 -0.85 3.37
N SER A 232 7.41 0.47 3.18
CA SER A 232 6.28 1.25 2.71
C SER A 232 6.67 2.34 1.72
N SER A 233 5.74 2.67 0.84
CA SER A 233 5.74 3.89 0.04
C SER A 233 4.72 4.88 0.63
N LEU A 234 4.43 5.96 -0.09
CA LEU A 234 3.28 6.82 0.23
C LEU A 234 1.92 6.11 0.05
N TYR A 235 1.88 5.06 -0.78
CA TYR A 235 0.64 4.48 -1.28
C TYR A 235 0.28 3.15 -0.62
N GLN A 236 1.27 2.39 -0.18
CA GLN A 236 1.04 1.07 0.41
C GLN A 236 2.18 0.59 1.31
N PHE A 237 1.84 -0.35 2.17
CA PHE A 237 2.76 -1.18 2.94
C PHE A 237 2.93 -2.53 2.24
N VAL A 238 4.16 -3.04 2.22
CA VAL A 238 4.52 -4.35 1.65
C VAL A 238 5.25 -5.17 2.70
N PRO A 239 4.67 -6.29 3.17
CA PRO A 239 5.33 -7.17 4.13
C PRO A 239 6.52 -7.88 3.48
N PHE A 240 7.59 -8.12 4.23
CA PHE A 240 8.75 -8.84 3.69
C PHE A 240 8.46 -10.30 3.38
N ARG A 241 7.53 -10.91 4.13
CA ARG A 241 7.11 -12.31 3.93
C ARG A 241 5.85 -12.36 3.09
N GLN A 242 5.98 -12.95 1.91
CA GLN A 242 4.85 -13.16 1.01
C GLN A 242 4.22 -14.53 1.26
N GLN A 243 2.90 -14.61 1.13
CA GLN A 243 2.19 -15.88 1.20
C GLN A 243 2.28 -16.59 -0.16
N ASN A 244 2.69 -17.86 -0.17
CA ASN A 244 2.80 -18.72 -1.37
C ASN A 244 3.81 -18.27 -2.44
N THR A 245 4.66 -17.27 -2.16
CA THR A 245 5.71 -16.79 -3.06
C THR A 245 6.82 -16.08 -2.26
N TYR A 246 7.86 -15.63 -2.94
CA TYR A 246 8.90 -14.74 -2.41
C TYR A 246 8.58 -13.28 -2.73
N LEU A 247 9.22 -12.35 -2.01
CA LEU A 247 9.19 -10.92 -2.29
C LEU A 247 10.13 -10.59 -3.47
N ALA A 248 9.54 -10.38 -4.65
CA ALA A 248 10.26 -9.90 -5.82
C ALA A 248 10.64 -8.40 -5.72
N ILE A 249 11.94 -8.10 -5.79
CA ILE A 249 12.51 -6.75 -5.87
C ILE A 249 12.96 -6.52 -7.32
N GLY A 250 12.41 -5.52 -8.00
CA GLY A 250 12.71 -5.23 -9.40
C GLY A 250 14.11 -4.66 -9.61
N GLU A 251 14.94 -5.36 -10.41
CA GLU A 251 16.38 -5.06 -10.61
C GLU A 251 16.70 -4.01 -11.69
N ARG A 252 15.73 -3.57 -12.50
CA ARG A 252 16.03 -2.82 -13.76
C ARG A 252 16.33 -1.35 -13.56
N THR A 253 16.02 -0.78 -12.40
CA THR A 253 16.30 0.62 -12.02
C THR A 253 17.72 0.76 -11.47
N ASN A 254 18.68 0.13 -12.16
CA ASN A 254 20.08 0.01 -11.76
C ASN A 254 21.00 0.39 -12.92
N ALA A 255 21.85 1.42 -12.72
CA ALA A 255 22.74 1.95 -13.76
C ALA A 255 23.82 0.94 -14.23
N ASN A 256 24.23 0.01 -13.37
CA ASN A 256 25.20 -1.03 -13.72
C ASN A 256 24.53 -2.26 -14.32
N GLY A 257 23.36 -2.64 -13.81
CA GLY A 257 22.62 -3.84 -14.21
C GLY A 257 21.75 -3.69 -15.47
N SER A 258 21.32 -2.47 -15.80
CA SER A 258 20.35 -2.21 -16.88
C SER A 258 20.87 -1.18 -17.88
N ARG A 259 21.19 -1.64 -19.10
CA ARG A 259 21.62 -0.76 -20.20
C ARG A 259 20.60 0.34 -20.48
N ALA A 260 19.32 0.00 -20.54
CA ALA A 260 18.27 0.97 -20.86
C ALA A 260 18.13 2.06 -19.79
N PHE A 261 18.28 1.69 -18.51
CA PHE A 261 18.24 2.65 -17.41
C PHE A 261 19.50 3.50 -17.37
N ARG A 262 20.67 2.89 -17.57
CA ARG A 262 21.94 3.61 -17.69
C ARG A 262 21.91 4.66 -18.79
N ASP A 263 21.49 4.27 -19.99
CA ASP A 263 21.46 5.18 -21.13
C ASP A 263 20.51 6.35 -20.86
N ALA A 264 19.36 6.10 -20.23
CA ALA A 264 18.42 7.14 -19.80
C ALA A 264 19.00 8.05 -18.70
N LEU A 265 19.66 7.48 -17.69
CA LEU A 265 20.33 8.24 -16.62
C LEU A 265 21.45 9.13 -17.19
N LEU A 266 22.27 8.58 -18.10
CA LEU A 266 23.37 9.32 -18.73
C LEU A 266 22.88 10.48 -19.59
N SER A 267 21.75 10.31 -20.27
CA SER A 267 21.11 11.38 -21.05
C SER A 267 20.21 12.31 -20.22
N GLU A 268 20.14 12.11 -18.89
CA GLU A 268 19.21 12.80 -17.99
C GLU A 268 17.74 12.73 -18.44
N ASP A 269 17.35 11.62 -19.09
CA ASP A 269 15.97 11.32 -19.45
C ASP A 269 15.23 10.72 -18.24
N TRP A 270 14.90 11.60 -17.29
CA TRP A 270 14.25 11.22 -16.04
C TRP A 270 12.89 10.56 -16.25
N GLN A 271 12.16 10.95 -17.30
CA GLN A 271 10.86 10.37 -17.61
C GLN A 271 11.00 8.90 -18.01
N LYS A 272 11.97 8.58 -18.87
CA LYS A 272 12.25 7.20 -19.24
C LYS A 272 12.72 6.35 -18.06
N CYS A 273 13.49 6.91 -17.12
CA CYS A 273 13.83 6.23 -15.86
C CYS A 273 12.58 5.89 -15.03
N VAL A 274 11.62 6.83 -14.93
CA VAL A 274 10.32 6.61 -14.27
C VAL A 274 9.48 5.57 -15.01
N ASP A 275 9.48 5.57 -16.33
CA ASP A 275 8.71 4.59 -17.12
C ASP A 275 9.25 3.17 -16.93
N ILE A 276 10.58 3.00 -16.86
CA ILE A 276 11.22 1.72 -16.49
C ILE A 276 10.79 1.27 -15.09
N ALA A 277 10.70 2.19 -14.12
CA ALA A 277 10.22 1.86 -12.79
C ALA A 277 8.75 1.38 -12.82
N LYS A 278 7.87 2.09 -13.55
CA LYS A 278 6.46 1.74 -13.73
C LYS A 278 6.26 0.41 -14.45
N ASP A 279 7.11 0.09 -15.44
CA ASP A 279 7.09 -1.21 -16.12
C ASP A 279 7.28 -2.35 -15.12
N GLN A 280 8.24 -2.22 -14.20
CA GLN A 280 8.51 -3.26 -13.21
C GLN A 280 7.34 -3.51 -12.25
N VAL A 281 6.56 -2.46 -11.93
CA VAL A 281 5.31 -2.61 -11.16
C VAL A 281 4.32 -3.51 -11.93
N ARG A 282 4.16 -3.27 -13.24
CA ARG A 282 3.28 -4.08 -14.10
C ARG A 282 3.79 -5.50 -14.29
N GLU A 283 5.10 -5.68 -14.29
CA GLU A 283 5.77 -6.98 -14.43
C GLU A 283 5.70 -7.84 -13.15
N GLY A 284 5.20 -7.28 -12.04
CA GLY A 284 4.97 -8.02 -10.79
C GLY A 284 6.04 -7.86 -9.72
N ALA A 285 6.82 -6.77 -9.76
CA ALA A 285 7.68 -6.40 -8.64
C ALA A 285 6.84 -5.94 -7.43
N HIS A 286 7.32 -6.23 -6.22
CA HIS A 286 6.72 -5.76 -4.96
C HIS A 286 7.49 -4.57 -4.39
N MET A 287 8.76 -4.43 -4.76
CA MET A 287 9.66 -3.33 -4.41
C MET A 287 10.56 -3.01 -5.61
N LEU A 288 11.18 -1.84 -5.62
CA LEU A 288 12.12 -1.45 -6.69
C LEU A 288 13.51 -1.21 -6.13
N ASP A 289 14.50 -1.85 -6.73
CA ASP A 289 15.93 -1.60 -6.47
C ASP A 289 16.38 -0.37 -7.26
N LEU A 290 16.75 0.70 -6.57
CA LEU A 290 17.18 1.96 -7.18
C LEU A 290 18.67 2.17 -6.97
N SER A 291 19.46 1.93 -8.02
CA SER A 291 20.89 2.20 -8.04
C SER A 291 21.25 3.23 -9.11
N VAL A 292 21.83 4.35 -8.67
CA VAL A 292 22.32 5.44 -9.54
C VAL A 292 23.84 5.47 -9.65
N ASP A 293 24.54 4.58 -8.93
CA ASP A 293 25.98 4.57 -8.84
C ASP A 293 26.60 4.27 -10.22
N TYR A 294 27.23 5.28 -10.81
CA TYR A 294 27.91 5.18 -12.09
C TYR A 294 29.15 6.07 -12.11
N VAL A 295 30.27 5.51 -12.58
CA VAL A 295 31.57 6.18 -12.58
C VAL A 295 31.49 7.51 -13.33
N GLY A 296 31.96 8.58 -12.68
CA GLY A 296 32.03 9.92 -13.26
C GLY A 296 30.73 10.75 -13.13
N ARG A 297 29.70 10.24 -12.46
CA ARG A 297 28.48 11.00 -12.13
C ARG A 297 28.42 11.43 -10.67
N ASP A 298 27.59 12.42 -10.38
CA ASP A 298 27.24 12.83 -9.02
C ASP A 298 26.05 12.00 -8.53
N GLY A 299 26.35 10.90 -7.82
CA GLY A 299 25.32 9.99 -7.30
C GLY A 299 24.36 10.64 -6.31
N VAL A 300 24.79 11.69 -5.58
CA VAL A 300 23.92 12.40 -4.64
C VAL A 300 22.86 13.21 -5.39
N LYS A 301 23.28 13.92 -6.45
CA LYS A 301 22.36 14.64 -7.33
C LYS A 301 21.38 13.69 -7.99
N ASP A 302 21.88 12.60 -8.60
CA ASP A 302 21.07 11.66 -9.36
C ASP A 302 20.08 10.92 -8.45
N MET A 303 20.50 10.52 -7.26
CA MET A 303 19.62 9.85 -6.29
C MET A 303 18.50 10.78 -5.84
N ARG A 304 18.81 12.04 -5.50
CA ARG A 304 17.80 13.03 -5.10
C ARG A 304 16.78 13.26 -6.23
N GLU A 305 17.24 13.34 -7.47
CA GLU A 305 16.39 13.58 -8.64
C GLU A 305 15.44 12.41 -8.94
N LEU A 306 15.93 11.18 -8.86
CA LEU A 306 15.13 9.97 -9.12
C LEU A 306 14.25 9.58 -7.94
N ALA A 307 14.77 9.61 -6.71
CA ALA A 307 14.00 9.25 -5.52
C ALA A 307 12.81 10.19 -5.30
N SER A 308 12.98 11.50 -5.51
CA SER A 308 11.87 12.47 -5.42
C SER A 308 10.77 12.22 -6.47
N ARG A 309 11.15 11.83 -7.69
CA ARG A 309 10.18 11.42 -8.73
C ARG A 309 9.50 10.11 -8.38
N PHE A 310 10.26 9.14 -7.89
CA PHE A 310 9.71 7.85 -7.51
C PHE A 310 8.72 7.98 -6.35
N ALA A 311 8.96 8.91 -5.42
CA ALA A 311 8.06 9.16 -4.29
C ALA A 311 6.59 9.34 -4.72
N THR A 312 6.34 9.97 -5.87
CA THR A 312 4.98 10.22 -6.40
C THR A 312 4.62 9.38 -7.63
N ALA A 313 5.61 8.86 -8.36
CA ALA A 313 5.37 8.16 -9.62
C ALA A 313 5.21 6.63 -9.48
N THR A 314 5.73 6.03 -8.40
CA THR A 314 5.59 4.59 -8.12
C THR A 314 4.82 4.34 -6.84
N THR A 315 3.98 3.32 -6.86
CA THR A 315 3.26 2.84 -5.69
C THR A 315 4.10 1.89 -4.83
N LEU A 316 5.21 1.34 -5.34
CA LEU A 316 6.02 0.34 -4.62
C LEU A 316 7.04 1.01 -3.68
N PRO A 317 7.37 0.38 -2.54
CA PRO A 317 8.50 0.78 -1.70
C PRO A 317 9.84 0.66 -2.45
N ILE A 318 10.82 1.47 -2.02
CA ILE A 318 12.14 1.56 -2.65
C ILE A 318 13.20 0.87 -1.80
N VAL A 319 14.02 0.06 -2.46
CA VAL A 319 15.31 -0.44 -1.98
C VAL A 319 16.37 0.52 -2.55
N LEU A 320 17.03 1.29 -1.69
CA LEU A 320 18.06 2.25 -2.08
C LEU A 320 19.39 1.52 -2.22
N ASP A 321 19.89 1.39 -3.44
CA ASP A 321 21.09 0.62 -3.77
C ASP A 321 22.32 1.52 -4.02
N SER A 322 23.16 1.66 -3.00
CA SER A 322 24.46 2.33 -3.08
C SER A 322 25.37 1.91 -1.92
N THR A 323 26.68 1.95 -2.16
CA THR A 323 27.69 1.80 -1.09
C THR A 323 28.09 3.13 -0.45
N GLU A 324 27.68 4.26 -1.02
CA GLU A 324 28.09 5.58 -0.59
C GLU A 324 27.10 6.17 0.44
N PRO A 325 27.53 6.48 1.69
CA PRO A 325 26.63 6.97 2.73
C PRO A 325 25.86 8.23 2.34
N ALA A 326 26.49 9.12 1.56
CA ALA A 326 25.88 10.37 1.10
C ALA A 326 24.75 10.13 0.09
N VAL A 327 24.88 9.12 -0.77
CA VAL A 327 23.87 8.74 -1.77
C VAL A 327 22.66 8.12 -1.08
N ILE A 328 22.89 7.19 -0.14
CA ILE A 328 21.83 6.60 0.69
C ILE A 328 21.07 7.67 1.47
N LYS A 329 21.78 8.62 2.09
CA LYS A 329 21.16 9.76 2.78
C LYS A 329 20.25 10.56 1.86
N ALA A 330 20.74 10.93 0.67
CA ALA A 330 19.95 11.70 -0.30
C ALA A 330 18.65 10.99 -0.72
N GLY A 331 18.69 9.67 -0.88
CA GLY A 331 17.49 8.87 -1.15
C GLY A 331 16.51 8.85 0.02
N LEU A 332 17.00 8.61 1.24
CA LEU A 332 16.17 8.58 2.46
C LEU A 332 15.54 9.92 2.83
N GLU A 333 16.18 11.02 2.44
CA GLU A 333 15.69 12.40 2.60
C GLU A 333 14.74 12.82 1.47
N SER A 334 14.62 12.01 0.41
CA SER A 334 13.68 12.25 -0.70
C SER A 334 12.42 11.37 -0.63
N LEU A 335 12.39 10.37 0.27
CA LEU A 335 11.34 9.36 0.36
C LEU A 335 10.67 9.36 1.74
N GLY A 336 9.36 9.64 1.78
CA GLY A 336 8.56 9.64 3.00
C GLY A 336 8.23 8.25 3.55
N GLY A 337 8.21 7.23 2.69
CA GLY A 337 7.95 5.84 3.06
C GLY A 337 9.14 5.16 3.76
N ARG A 338 8.88 4.01 4.39
CA ARG A 338 9.91 3.17 5.01
C ARG A 338 10.69 2.41 3.95
N CYS A 339 11.93 2.82 3.72
CA CYS A 339 12.82 2.24 2.71
C CYS A 339 13.65 1.07 3.25
N VAL A 340 14.26 0.32 2.34
CA VAL A 340 15.32 -0.66 2.63
C VAL A 340 16.63 -0.12 2.07
N ILE A 341 17.73 -0.23 2.82
CA ILE A 341 19.07 0.14 2.33
C ILE A 341 19.76 -1.13 1.79
N ASN A 342 20.24 -1.05 0.55
CA ASN A 342 21.10 -2.01 -0.12
C ASN A 342 22.43 -1.29 -0.38
N SER A 343 23.50 -1.51 0.37
CA SER A 343 23.62 -2.47 1.45
C SER A 343 24.70 -2.08 2.45
N VAL A 344 24.92 -2.95 3.43
CA VAL A 344 25.98 -2.81 4.44
C VAL A 344 26.76 -4.11 4.58
N ASN A 345 28.06 -4.01 4.86
CA ASN A 345 28.98 -5.14 5.02
C ASN A 345 30.27 -4.69 5.73
N TYR A 346 31.23 -5.60 5.96
CA TYR A 346 32.52 -5.27 6.59
C TYR A 346 33.70 -5.27 5.62
N GLU A 347 33.51 -4.97 4.33
CA GLU A 347 34.60 -4.93 3.33
C GLU A 347 35.74 -3.98 3.77
N ASP A 348 35.39 -2.82 4.33
CA ASP A 348 36.36 -1.84 4.88
C ASP A 348 36.51 -1.95 6.42
N GLY A 349 36.04 -3.06 7.01
CA GLY A 349 35.94 -3.27 8.45
C GLY A 349 34.79 -2.54 9.15
N ASP A 350 34.79 -2.56 10.48
CA ASP A 350 33.75 -1.99 11.36
C ASP A 350 34.21 -0.78 12.20
N GLY A 351 35.37 -0.23 11.86
CA GLY A 351 35.93 0.98 12.47
C GLY A 351 35.06 2.24 12.23
N PRO A 352 35.30 3.33 12.96
CA PRO A 352 34.46 4.54 12.92
C PRO A 352 34.38 5.20 11.54
N ASP A 353 35.41 5.04 10.72
CA ASP A 353 35.49 5.63 9.38
C ASP A 353 34.93 4.71 8.28
N SER A 354 34.55 3.46 8.61
CA SER A 354 34.07 2.50 7.62
C SER A 354 32.69 2.90 7.08
N ARG A 355 32.39 2.46 5.85
CA ARG A 355 31.06 2.67 5.24
C ARG A 355 29.94 2.13 6.14
N PHE A 356 30.15 0.96 6.75
CA PHE A 356 29.24 0.38 7.73
C PHE A 356 28.93 1.36 8.88
N ALA A 357 29.95 1.84 9.59
CA ALA A 357 29.77 2.72 10.74
C ALA A 357 29.13 4.07 10.37
N ARG A 358 29.32 4.55 9.14
CA ARG A 358 28.72 5.79 8.62
C ARG A 358 27.27 5.63 8.17
N ILE A 359 26.88 4.47 7.65
CA ILE A 359 25.50 4.20 7.22
C ILE A 359 24.59 3.92 8.42
N MET A 360 25.08 3.27 9.48
CA MET A 360 24.23 2.85 10.60
C MET A 360 23.49 3.98 11.34
N PRO A 361 24.10 5.14 11.65
CA PRO A 361 23.37 6.28 12.21
C PRO A 361 22.23 6.76 11.30
N ILE A 362 22.47 6.78 9.98
CA ILE A 362 21.48 7.19 8.97
C ILE A 362 20.33 6.17 8.93
N ALA A 363 20.63 4.87 8.92
CA ALA A 363 19.62 3.82 8.95
C ALA A 363 18.71 3.91 10.18
N ARG A 364 19.31 4.16 11.37
CA ARG A 364 18.58 4.32 12.63
C ARG A 364 17.73 5.59 12.66
N GLU A 365 18.28 6.71 12.19
CA GLU A 365 17.56 7.99 12.12
C GLU A 365 16.32 7.89 11.22
N HIS A 366 16.44 7.25 10.06
CA HIS A 366 15.36 7.15 9.08
C HIS A 366 14.46 5.90 9.26
N GLY A 367 14.78 5.01 10.21
CA GLY A 367 13.99 3.80 10.50
C GLY A 367 13.98 2.78 9.37
N ALA A 368 15.05 2.74 8.56
CA ALA A 368 15.17 1.87 7.39
C ALA A 368 15.50 0.41 7.79
N ALA A 369 15.01 -0.54 7.00
CA ALA A 369 15.48 -1.93 7.06
C ALA A 369 16.80 -2.07 6.27
N LEU A 370 17.55 -3.14 6.51
CA LEU A 370 18.92 -3.28 6.02
C LEU A 370 19.12 -4.60 5.28
N ILE A 371 19.57 -4.51 4.03
CA ILE A 371 20.21 -5.63 3.34
C ILE A 371 21.69 -5.63 3.75
N ALA A 372 22.11 -6.74 4.36
CA ALA A 372 23.46 -6.94 4.85
C ALA A 372 24.13 -8.11 4.12
N LEU A 373 25.21 -7.84 3.40
CA LEU A 373 25.89 -8.82 2.57
C LEU A 373 26.88 -9.59 3.42
N THR A 374 27.00 -10.90 3.19
CA THR A 374 28.02 -11.73 3.83
C THR A 374 29.41 -11.48 3.24
N ILE A 375 29.91 -10.25 3.37
CA ILE A 375 31.25 -9.79 3.01
C ILE A 375 31.91 -9.29 4.29
N ASP A 376 33.11 -9.76 4.56
CA ASP A 376 33.95 -9.33 5.67
C ASP A 376 35.32 -8.84 5.20
N GLU A 377 36.23 -8.59 6.15
CA GLU A 377 37.59 -8.11 5.87
C GLU A 377 38.44 -9.14 5.09
N GLU A 378 38.04 -10.42 5.08
CA GLU A 378 38.67 -11.48 4.28
C GLU A 378 38.13 -11.50 2.83
N GLY A 379 37.01 -10.81 2.58
CA GLY A 379 36.38 -10.65 1.28
C GLY A 379 34.96 -11.23 1.22
N GLN A 380 34.55 -11.64 0.02
CA GLN A 380 33.19 -12.12 -0.23
C GLN A 380 33.06 -13.59 0.17
N ALA A 381 32.15 -13.91 1.10
CA ALA A 381 32.04 -15.26 1.64
C ALA A 381 31.52 -16.27 0.61
N ARG A 382 32.34 -17.29 0.31
CA ARG A 382 32.03 -18.30 -0.72
C ARG A 382 31.45 -19.62 -0.18
N THR A 383 31.94 -20.11 0.95
CA THR A 383 31.43 -21.35 1.59
C THR A 383 30.27 -21.06 2.53
N ALA A 384 29.40 -22.04 2.75
CA ALA A 384 28.26 -21.91 3.65
C ALA A 384 28.69 -21.58 5.09
N GLU A 385 29.78 -22.20 5.57
CA GLU A 385 30.34 -21.93 6.88
C GLU A 385 30.80 -20.47 7.02
N TRP A 386 31.50 -19.95 6.00
CA TRP A 386 31.95 -18.56 6.02
C TRP A 386 30.76 -17.59 5.93
N LYS A 387 29.80 -17.83 5.03
CA LYS A 387 28.58 -17.01 4.92
C LYS A 387 27.84 -16.93 6.26
N LEU A 388 27.68 -18.07 6.96
CA LEU A 388 27.05 -18.12 8.28
C LEU A 388 27.87 -17.42 9.37
N ARG A 389 29.20 -17.53 9.34
CA ARG A 389 30.09 -16.80 10.27
C ARG A 389 29.86 -15.29 10.16
N VAL A 390 29.84 -14.76 8.93
CA VAL A 390 29.60 -13.32 8.70
C VAL A 390 28.18 -12.92 9.06
N ALA A 391 27.18 -13.71 8.63
CA ALA A 391 25.77 -13.43 8.94
C ALA A 391 25.50 -13.36 10.44
N ARG A 392 26.07 -14.27 11.25
CA ARG A 392 25.96 -14.23 12.72
C ARG A 392 26.54 -12.95 13.31
N ARG A 393 27.71 -12.50 12.82
CA ARG A 393 28.32 -11.24 13.24
C ARG A 393 27.43 -10.04 12.89
N LEU A 394 26.95 -9.98 11.64
CA LEU A 394 26.05 -8.92 11.17
C LEU A 394 24.77 -8.86 12.01
N ILE A 395 24.07 -9.99 12.20
CA ILE A 395 22.82 -10.04 12.96
C ILE A 395 23.02 -9.54 14.39
N LYS A 396 24.10 -9.99 15.03
CA LYS A 396 24.45 -9.58 16.39
C LYS A 396 24.72 -8.07 16.47
N ASP A 397 25.60 -7.55 15.61
CA ASP A 397 25.98 -6.14 15.66
C ASP A 397 24.79 -5.22 15.32
N LEU A 398 24.02 -5.54 14.28
CA LEU A 398 22.84 -4.77 13.89
C LEU A 398 21.80 -4.72 15.03
N ASN A 399 21.59 -5.84 15.72
CA ASN A 399 20.62 -5.90 16.81
C ASN A 399 21.13 -5.26 18.11
N GLU A 400 22.27 -5.73 18.62
CA GLU A 400 22.76 -5.36 19.95
C GLU A 400 23.40 -3.97 19.99
N LYS A 401 24.17 -3.58 18.95
CA LYS A 401 24.88 -2.29 18.91
C LYS A 401 24.03 -1.18 18.31
N TRP A 402 23.24 -1.48 17.28
CA TRP A 402 22.51 -0.47 16.52
C TRP A 402 20.99 -0.46 16.77
N GLY A 403 20.46 -1.45 17.49
CA GLY A 403 19.05 -1.52 17.85
C GLY A 403 18.12 -1.84 16.68
N ILE A 404 18.64 -2.42 15.60
CA ILE A 404 17.84 -2.86 14.45
C ILE A 404 17.10 -4.13 14.85
N LYS A 405 15.77 -4.14 14.64
CA LYS A 405 14.96 -5.32 14.95
C LYS A 405 15.39 -6.47 14.04
N THR A 406 15.45 -7.68 14.58
CA THR A 406 15.79 -8.91 13.84
C THR A 406 14.95 -9.10 12.58
N CYS A 407 13.67 -8.74 12.63
CA CYS A 407 12.75 -8.85 11.50
C CYS A 407 13.00 -7.84 10.36
N ASP A 408 13.79 -6.79 10.62
CA ASP A 408 14.19 -5.75 9.66
C ASP A 408 15.59 -5.99 9.08
N ILE A 409 16.26 -7.07 9.49
CA ILE A 409 17.54 -7.50 8.95
C ILE A 409 17.27 -8.47 7.79
N ILE A 410 17.83 -8.16 6.63
CA ILE A 410 17.76 -8.98 5.41
C ILE A 410 19.19 -9.41 5.07
N ILE A 411 19.51 -10.69 5.20
CA ILE A 411 20.85 -11.20 4.89
C ILE A 411 20.93 -11.60 3.42
N ASP A 412 21.89 -11.02 2.70
CA ASP A 412 22.27 -11.50 1.37
C ASP A 412 23.41 -12.50 1.51
N CYS A 413 23.09 -13.77 1.26
CA CYS A 413 24.05 -14.88 1.32
C CYS A 413 24.98 -14.94 0.09
N LEU A 414 25.02 -13.90 -0.75
CA LEU A 414 25.83 -13.73 -1.96
C LEU A 414 25.62 -14.80 -3.03
N THR A 415 25.21 -14.36 -4.22
CA THR A 415 25.14 -15.22 -5.41
C THR A 415 26.34 -14.97 -6.32
N PHE A 416 27.08 -16.03 -6.66
CA PHE A 416 28.22 -15.97 -7.57
C PHE A 416 27.92 -16.65 -8.92
N PRO A 417 28.62 -16.26 -10.00
CA PRO A 417 28.51 -16.94 -11.29
C PRO A 417 29.04 -18.38 -11.22
N ILE A 418 28.19 -19.37 -11.51
CA ILE A 418 28.56 -20.80 -11.55
C ILE A 418 28.84 -21.30 -12.97
N ALA A 419 28.72 -20.42 -13.96
CA ALA A 419 28.89 -20.73 -15.38
C ALA A 419 30.26 -20.34 -15.95
N THR A 420 31.25 -20.00 -15.10
CA THR A 420 32.58 -19.55 -15.54
C THR A 420 33.51 -20.70 -15.95
N GLY A 421 33.17 -21.94 -15.57
CA GLY A 421 33.98 -23.13 -15.82
C GLY A 421 35.16 -23.30 -14.85
N GLN A 422 35.41 -22.35 -13.96
CA GLN A 422 36.48 -22.41 -12.97
C GLN A 422 36.14 -23.40 -11.85
N GLU A 423 37.11 -24.19 -11.40
CA GLU A 423 36.87 -25.23 -10.40
C GLU A 423 36.37 -24.66 -9.07
N GLU A 424 36.92 -23.51 -8.67
CA GLU A 424 36.60 -22.85 -7.42
C GLU A 424 35.14 -22.36 -7.36
N THR A 425 34.50 -22.08 -8.50
CA THR A 425 33.13 -21.53 -8.55
C THR A 425 32.04 -22.59 -8.66
N ARG A 426 32.41 -23.85 -8.93
CA ARG A 426 31.44 -24.93 -9.20
C ARG A 426 30.47 -25.17 -8.07
N LYS A 427 30.91 -24.97 -6.82
CA LYS A 427 30.09 -25.20 -5.62
C LYS A 427 29.37 -23.95 -5.09
N ASP A 428 29.62 -22.76 -5.64
CA ASP A 428 29.12 -21.52 -5.03
C ASP A 428 27.58 -21.49 -4.95
N GLY A 429 26.88 -22.08 -5.93
CA GLY A 429 25.41 -22.22 -5.92
C GLY A 429 24.90 -23.08 -4.76
N LEU A 430 25.49 -24.27 -4.60
CA LEU A 430 25.22 -25.19 -3.50
C LEU A 430 25.51 -24.56 -2.13
N GLU A 431 26.67 -23.93 -1.97
CA GLU A 431 27.07 -23.29 -0.71
C GLU A 431 26.11 -22.17 -0.30
N THR A 432 25.59 -21.42 -1.29
CA THR A 432 24.58 -20.37 -1.05
C THR A 432 23.24 -20.95 -0.56
N ILE A 433 22.75 -22.01 -1.21
CA ILE A 433 21.51 -22.71 -0.82
C ILE A 433 21.64 -23.30 0.60
N ASN A 434 22.78 -23.94 0.90
CA ASN A 434 23.06 -24.50 2.22
C ASN A 434 23.12 -23.42 3.30
N ALA A 435 23.76 -22.27 3.01
CA ALA A 435 23.80 -21.14 3.93
C ALA A 435 22.41 -20.61 4.26
N ILE A 436 21.54 -20.44 3.25
CA ILE A 436 20.15 -19.98 3.44
C ILE A 436 19.39 -20.96 4.34
N ALA A 437 19.41 -22.26 4.03
CA ALA A 437 18.69 -23.27 4.81
C ALA A 437 19.12 -23.27 6.29
N GLN A 438 20.42 -23.20 6.55
CA GLN A 438 20.95 -23.19 7.90
C GLN A 438 20.66 -21.85 8.62
N LEU A 439 20.76 -20.72 7.91
CA LEU A 439 20.48 -19.40 8.46
C LEU A 439 19.01 -19.28 8.89
N LYS A 440 18.07 -19.74 8.05
CA LYS A 440 16.62 -19.71 8.37
C LYS A 440 16.26 -20.61 9.55
N LYS A 441 16.99 -21.72 9.73
CA LYS A 441 16.84 -22.59 10.90
C LYS A 441 17.35 -21.92 12.18
N GLU A 442 18.47 -21.20 12.12
CA GLU A 442 19.09 -20.55 13.27
C GLU A 442 18.40 -19.23 13.65
N PHE A 443 18.01 -18.43 12.65
CA PHE A 443 17.40 -17.11 12.82
C PHE A 443 16.08 -17.00 12.03
N PRO A 444 15.00 -17.66 12.48
CA PRO A 444 13.74 -17.72 11.73
C PRO A 444 13.02 -16.37 11.59
N GLN A 445 13.42 -15.34 12.33
CA GLN A 445 12.86 -13.99 12.21
C GLN A 445 13.60 -13.11 11.18
N VAL A 446 14.86 -13.42 10.88
CA VAL A 446 15.67 -12.71 9.90
C VAL A 446 15.16 -13.03 8.49
N GLN A 447 15.19 -12.04 7.61
CA GLN A 447 14.86 -12.23 6.20
C GLN A 447 16.12 -12.53 5.40
N THR A 448 15.95 -13.06 4.21
CA THR A 448 17.03 -13.38 3.27
C THR A 448 16.74 -12.83 1.89
N THR A 449 17.79 -12.46 1.17
CA THR A 449 17.70 -11.99 -0.21
C THR A 449 18.85 -12.51 -1.06
N LEU A 450 18.68 -12.47 -2.38
CA LEU A 450 19.73 -12.77 -3.34
C LEU A 450 19.54 -11.93 -4.61
N GLY A 451 20.65 -11.45 -5.16
CA GLY A 451 20.74 -11.01 -6.56
C GLY A 451 20.80 -12.21 -7.52
N ILE A 452 19.64 -12.71 -7.95
CA ILE A 452 19.54 -13.97 -8.72
C ILE A 452 20.27 -13.88 -10.06
N SER A 453 20.24 -12.72 -10.73
CA SER A 453 20.83 -12.53 -12.04
C SER A 453 22.36 -12.74 -12.10
N ASN A 454 23.04 -12.80 -10.95
CA ASN A 454 24.48 -13.05 -10.86
C ASN A 454 24.83 -14.52 -11.13
N VAL A 455 23.95 -15.47 -10.80
CA VAL A 455 24.24 -16.92 -10.92
C VAL A 455 24.56 -17.35 -12.35
N SER A 456 23.92 -16.68 -13.32
CA SER A 456 23.99 -17.00 -14.75
C SER A 456 24.85 -16.02 -15.55
N PHE A 457 25.68 -15.22 -14.88
CA PHE A 457 26.61 -14.34 -15.59
C PHE A 457 27.55 -15.14 -16.50
N GLY A 458 27.76 -14.66 -17.73
CA GLY A 458 28.51 -15.37 -18.78
C GLY A 458 27.69 -16.28 -19.70
N LEU A 459 26.43 -16.59 -19.36
CA LEU A 459 25.55 -17.39 -20.24
C LEU A 459 24.78 -16.54 -21.25
N ASN A 460 24.33 -17.18 -22.33
CA ASN A 460 23.42 -16.56 -23.30
C ASN A 460 22.03 -16.29 -22.67
N PRO A 461 21.24 -15.36 -23.22
CA PRO A 461 19.98 -14.94 -22.59
C PRO A 461 18.94 -16.06 -22.36
N ALA A 462 18.89 -17.08 -23.22
CA ALA A 462 17.96 -18.20 -23.08
C ALA A 462 18.37 -19.11 -21.90
N ALA A 463 19.65 -19.49 -21.83
CA ALA A 463 20.18 -20.28 -20.72
C ALA A 463 20.06 -19.54 -19.37
N ARG A 464 20.23 -18.21 -19.37
CA ARG A 464 20.05 -17.37 -18.16
C ARG A 464 18.65 -17.48 -17.57
N ILE A 465 17.61 -17.46 -18.41
CA ILE A 465 16.22 -17.56 -17.95
C ILE A 465 16.01 -18.88 -17.20
N VAL A 466 16.49 -19.98 -17.77
CA VAL A 466 16.35 -21.32 -17.17
C VAL A 466 17.14 -21.40 -15.85
N LEU A 467 18.44 -21.06 -15.88
CA LEU A 467 19.28 -21.18 -14.70
C LEU A 467 18.81 -20.28 -13.55
N ASN A 468 18.44 -19.03 -13.84
CA ASN A 468 17.91 -18.11 -12.82
C ASN A 468 16.63 -18.64 -12.19
N SER A 469 15.73 -19.21 -13.00
CA SER A 469 14.43 -19.71 -12.53
C SER A 469 14.59 -20.94 -11.64
N VAL A 470 15.44 -21.89 -12.05
CA VAL A 470 15.70 -23.11 -11.27
C VAL A 470 16.45 -22.78 -9.98
N PHE A 471 17.47 -21.91 -10.05
CA PHE A 471 18.21 -21.48 -8.85
C PHE A 471 17.32 -20.77 -7.84
N LEU A 472 16.47 -19.85 -8.30
CA LEU A 472 15.51 -19.15 -7.45
C LEU A 472 14.53 -20.13 -6.78
N ALA A 473 13.99 -21.11 -7.51
CA ALA A 473 13.09 -22.10 -6.93
C ALA A 473 13.76 -22.93 -5.84
N GLU A 474 15.00 -23.36 -6.04
CA GLU A 474 15.76 -24.11 -5.04
C GLU A 474 16.12 -23.24 -3.83
N ALA A 475 16.46 -21.97 -4.02
CA ALA A 475 16.72 -21.02 -2.94
C ALA A 475 15.44 -20.74 -2.11
N VAL A 476 14.29 -20.55 -2.76
CA VAL A 476 12.98 -20.39 -2.07
C VAL A 476 12.62 -21.63 -1.28
N LYS A 477 12.85 -22.82 -1.84
CA LYS A 477 12.66 -24.10 -1.14
C LYS A 477 13.58 -24.23 0.09
N ALA A 478 14.79 -23.68 0.03
CA ALA A 478 15.69 -23.59 1.18
C ALA A 478 15.30 -22.52 2.21
N GLY A 479 14.36 -21.62 1.88
CA GLY A 479 13.81 -20.61 2.77
C GLY A 479 14.12 -19.16 2.40
N LEU A 480 14.54 -18.89 1.15
CA LEU A 480 14.73 -17.53 0.65
C LEU A 480 13.44 -16.70 0.72
N ASP A 481 13.48 -15.52 1.34
CA ASP A 481 12.29 -14.67 1.52
C ASP A 481 12.07 -13.68 0.37
N SER A 482 13.16 -13.13 -0.18
CA SER A 482 13.12 -12.12 -1.24
C SER A 482 14.18 -12.35 -2.31
N ALA A 483 14.01 -11.75 -3.47
CA ALA A 483 14.97 -11.86 -4.56
C ALA A 483 15.00 -10.59 -5.41
N ILE A 484 16.20 -10.08 -5.68
CA ILE A 484 16.43 -9.00 -6.66
C ILE A 484 16.47 -9.65 -8.05
N VAL A 485 15.43 -9.40 -8.83
CA VAL A 485 15.13 -10.10 -10.08
C VAL A 485 14.45 -9.18 -11.09
N HIS A 486 14.45 -9.61 -12.35
CA HIS A 486 13.50 -9.14 -13.34
C HIS A 486 12.34 -10.16 -13.45
N PRO A 487 11.18 -9.90 -12.82
CA PRO A 487 10.12 -10.92 -12.66
C PRO A 487 9.65 -11.53 -13.98
N SER A 488 9.55 -10.71 -15.04
CA SER A 488 9.12 -11.17 -16.37
C SER A 488 10.07 -12.16 -17.05
N LYS A 489 11.32 -12.29 -16.55
CA LYS A 489 12.33 -13.25 -17.03
C LYS A 489 12.43 -14.51 -16.18
N ILE A 490 11.65 -14.63 -15.10
CA ILE A 490 11.55 -15.87 -14.34
C ILE A 490 10.51 -16.76 -15.02
N SER A 491 10.84 -18.02 -15.29
CA SER A 491 9.90 -18.99 -15.87
C SER A 491 9.34 -19.88 -14.77
N PRO A 492 8.01 -20.15 -14.74
CA PRO A 492 7.45 -21.19 -13.90
C PRO A 492 8.15 -22.52 -14.13
N ILE A 493 8.47 -23.25 -13.06
CA ILE A 493 9.24 -24.51 -13.15
C ILE A 493 8.54 -25.54 -14.03
N ALA A 494 7.21 -25.58 -13.99
CA ALA A 494 6.39 -26.46 -14.83
C ALA A 494 6.49 -26.15 -16.35
N ARG A 495 6.98 -24.97 -16.74
CA ARG A 495 7.18 -24.59 -18.15
C ARG A 495 8.60 -24.85 -18.66
N ILE A 496 9.52 -25.25 -17.80
CA ILE A 496 10.91 -25.56 -18.18
C ILE A 496 10.97 -27.03 -18.60
N PRO A 497 11.47 -27.34 -19.81
CA PRO A 497 11.68 -28.72 -20.25
C PRO A 497 12.50 -29.53 -19.24
N GLU A 498 12.12 -30.79 -19.03
CA GLU A 498 12.72 -31.64 -18.00
C GLU A 498 14.25 -31.76 -18.14
N GLU A 499 14.76 -32.02 -19.35
CA GLU A 499 16.22 -32.10 -19.57
C GLU A 499 16.94 -30.78 -19.20
N GLN A 500 16.37 -29.62 -19.56
CA GLN A 500 16.95 -28.33 -19.23
C GLN A 500 16.93 -28.06 -17.72
N ARG A 501 15.85 -28.47 -17.04
CA ARG A 501 15.71 -28.35 -15.59
C ARG A 501 16.72 -29.23 -14.85
N GLU A 502 16.84 -30.50 -15.22
CA GLU A 502 17.77 -31.44 -14.58
C GLU A 502 19.23 -31.01 -14.78
N VAL A 503 19.61 -30.57 -15.98
CA VAL A 503 20.98 -30.07 -16.22
C VAL A 503 21.26 -28.80 -15.42
N ALA A 504 20.28 -27.88 -15.29
CA ALA A 504 20.43 -26.70 -14.43
C ALA A 504 20.56 -27.08 -12.95
N LEU A 505 19.79 -28.06 -12.45
CA LEU A 505 19.92 -28.60 -11.09
C LEU A 505 21.30 -29.22 -10.88
N ASP A 506 21.76 -30.05 -11.82
CA ASP A 506 23.07 -30.69 -11.73
C ASP A 506 24.20 -29.66 -11.73
N LEU A 507 24.05 -28.55 -12.45
CA LEU A 507 24.99 -27.43 -12.39
C LEU A 507 24.96 -26.71 -11.03
N ILE A 508 23.77 -26.40 -10.49
CA ILE A 508 23.61 -25.71 -9.19
C ILE A 508 24.21 -26.53 -8.04
N TYR A 509 24.00 -27.85 -8.07
CA TYR A 509 24.41 -28.78 -7.02
C TYR A 509 25.79 -29.42 -7.24
N ASP A 510 26.53 -29.01 -8.28
CA ASP A 510 27.82 -29.58 -8.68
C ASP A 510 27.80 -31.12 -8.82
N ARG A 511 26.82 -31.66 -9.54
CA ARG A 511 26.63 -33.13 -9.73
C ARG A 511 27.40 -33.66 -10.93
N ARG A 512 28.68 -33.32 -11.02
CA ARG A 512 29.60 -33.89 -12.03
C ARG A 512 29.82 -35.38 -11.78
N LYS A 513 30.04 -36.14 -12.86
CA LYS A 513 30.39 -37.57 -12.77
C LYS A 513 31.78 -37.79 -13.32
N PHE A 514 32.57 -38.58 -12.59
CA PHE A 514 33.96 -38.90 -12.91
C PHE A 514 34.13 -40.42 -13.04
N GLU A 515 34.92 -40.84 -14.02
CA GLU A 515 35.45 -42.20 -14.13
C GLU A 515 36.97 -42.13 -13.99
N GLY A 516 37.51 -42.52 -12.83
CA GLY A 516 38.90 -42.22 -12.48
C GLY A 516 39.12 -40.72 -12.31
N ASP A 517 40.10 -40.16 -13.02
CA ASP A 517 40.39 -38.71 -13.03
C ASP A 517 39.64 -37.95 -14.14
N ASP A 518 38.94 -38.65 -15.03
CA ASP A 518 38.26 -38.06 -16.19
C ASP A 518 36.80 -37.69 -15.87
N CYS A 519 36.43 -36.43 -16.14
CA CYS A 519 35.05 -35.96 -16.01
C CYS A 519 34.21 -36.42 -17.21
N VAL A 520 33.38 -37.45 -17.01
CA VAL A 520 32.51 -38.02 -18.06
C VAL A 520 31.19 -37.25 -18.23
N TYR A 521 30.82 -36.43 -17.25
CA TYR A 521 29.65 -35.55 -17.32
C TYR A 521 29.92 -34.23 -16.59
N ASP A 522 30.02 -33.15 -17.36
CA ASP A 522 30.01 -31.77 -16.86
C ASP A 522 28.67 -31.10 -17.19
N PRO A 523 27.83 -30.78 -16.19
CA PRO A 523 26.56 -30.08 -16.38
C PRO A 523 26.71 -28.75 -17.11
N LEU A 524 27.83 -28.03 -16.94
CA LEU A 524 28.05 -26.76 -17.63
C LEU A 524 28.23 -26.98 -19.14
N SER A 525 29.06 -27.94 -19.52
CA SER A 525 29.27 -28.30 -20.94
C SER A 525 27.95 -28.74 -21.56
N LYS A 526 27.20 -29.60 -20.87
CA LYS A 526 25.89 -30.06 -21.34
C LYS A 526 24.88 -28.90 -21.45
N LEU A 527 24.89 -27.95 -20.51
CA LEU A 527 24.03 -26.76 -20.57
C LEU A 527 24.38 -25.90 -21.79
N LEU A 528 25.68 -25.67 -22.03
CA LEU A 528 26.13 -24.90 -23.20
C LEU A 528 25.74 -25.58 -24.52
N GLU A 529 25.82 -26.91 -24.60
CA GLU A 529 25.35 -27.68 -25.76
C GLU A 529 23.84 -27.53 -25.98
N LEU A 530 23.03 -27.63 -24.91
CA LEU A 530 21.57 -27.49 -24.99
C LEU A 530 21.12 -26.13 -25.54
N PHE A 531 21.92 -25.10 -25.32
CA PHE A 531 21.63 -23.74 -25.77
C PHE A 531 22.56 -23.25 -26.89
N ALA A 532 23.34 -24.14 -27.50
CA ALA A 532 24.19 -23.81 -28.64
C ALA A 532 23.33 -23.46 -29.87
N GLY A 533 23.44 -22.22 -30.36
CA GLY A 533 22.63 -21.75 -31.50
C GLY A 533 21.18 -21.40 -31.16
N VAL A 534 20.79 -21.42 -29.88
CA VAL A 534 19.44 -21.07 -29.43
C VAL A 534 19.36 -19.57 -29.14
N GLU A 535 18.86 -18.79 -30.10
CA GLU A 535 18.46 -17.40 -29.84
C GLU A 535 17.12 -17.36 -29.10
N VAL A 536 16.89 -16.35 -28.25
CA VAL A 536 15.59 -16.14 -27.55
C VAL A 536 14.42 -16.08 -28.56
N THR A 537 14.69 -15.49 -29.73
CA THR A 537 13.82 -15.45 -30.92
C THR A 537 13.54 -16.84 -31.48
N SER A 538 14.56 -17.70 -31.57
CA SER A 538 14.42 -19.09 -32.05
C SER A 538 13.61 -19.97 -31.09
N THR A 539 13.71 -19.78 -29.77
CA THR A 539 12.85 -20.46 -28.79
C THR A 539 11.39 -20.01 -28.83
N ARG A 540 11.13 -18.73 -29.15
CA ARG A 540 9.75 -18.26 -29.40
C ARG A 540 9.20 -18.88 -30.69
N GLN A 541 10.01 -19.01 -31.73
CA GLN A 541 9.63 -19.65 -32.99
C GLN A 541 9.45 -21.17 -32.85
N SER A 542 10.31 -21.86 -32.11
CA SER A 542 10.18 -23.30 -31.85
C SER A 542 8.96 -23.60 -30.99
N ARG A 543 8.70 -22.78 -29.95
CA ARG A 543 7.47 -22.87 -29.16
C ARG A 543 6.24 -22.57 -30.00
N ALA A 544 6.26 -21.55 -30.85
CA ALA A 544 5.15 -21.28 -31.76
C ALA A 544 4.90 -22.47 -32.71
N ALA A 545 5.95 -23.14 -33.18
CA ALA A 545 5.85 -24.34 -34.01
C ALA A 545 5.34 -25.57 -33.24
N GLU A 546 5.81 -25.81 -32.02
CA GLU A 546 5.32 -26.88 -31.12
C GLU A 546 3.85 -26.66 -30.76
N LEU A 547 3.49 -25.43 -30.40
CA LEU A 547 2.11 -25.05 -30.10
C LEU A 547 1.22 -25.24 -31.32
N ALA A 548 1.69 -24.85 -32.52
CA ALA A 548 1.00 -25.08 -33.79
C ALA A 548 0.90 -26.57 -34.18
N ALA A 549 1.76 -27.44 -33.65
CA ALA A 549 1.67 -28.89 -33.89
C ALA A 549 0.63 -29.59 -32.99
N LEU A 550 0.19 -28.95 -31.90
CA LEU A 550 -0.87 -29.50 -31.03
C LEU A 550 -2.25 -29.47 -31.72
N PRO A 551 -3.14 -30.43 -31.45
CA PRO A 551 -4.56 -30.33 -31.79
C PRO A 551 -5.17 -29.05 -31.21
N ILE A 552 -6.17 -28.48 -31.89
CA ILE A 552 -6.70 -27.15 -31.58
C ILE A 552 -7.22 -27.05 -30.14
N GLU A 553 -7.83 -28.12 -29.65
CA GLU A 553 -8.35 -28.26 -28.28
C GLU A 553 -7.23 -28.12 -27.25
N LYS A 554 -6.15 -28.90 -27.42
CA LYS A 554 -4.97 -28.87 -26.54
C LYS A 554 -4.21 -27.54 -26.65
N ARG A 555 -4.19 -26.96 -27.85
CA ARG A 555 -3.55 -25.67 -28.10
C ARG A 555 -4.24 -24.53 -27.36
N LEU A 556 -5.57 -24.50 -27.36
CA LEU A 556 -6.37 -23.52 -26.62
C LEU A 556 -6.14 -23.60 -25.11
N VAL A 557 -6.16 -24.82 -24.54
CA VAL A 557 -5.82 -25.06 -23.13
C VAL A 557 -4.39 -24.55 -22.85
N ARG A 558 -3.43 -24.91 -23.70
CA ARG A 558 -2.02 -24.57 -23.50
C ARG A 558 -1.76 -23.06 -23.58
N ARG A 559 -2.47 -22.33 -24.45
CA ARG A 559 -2.36 -20.86 -24.52
C ARG A 559 -2.78 -20.16 -23.24
N ILE A 560 -3.82 -20.66 -22.57
CA ILE A 560 -4.24 -20.13 -21.28
C ILE A 560 -3.18 -20.44 -20.21
N ILE A 561 -2.70 -21.68 -20.13
CA ILE A 561 -1.66 -22.08 -19.18
C ILE A 561 -0.38 -21.27 -19.38
N ASP A 562 0.00 -21.01 -20.64
CA ASP A 562 1.21 -20.29 -21.00
C ASP A 562 1.04 -18.75 -20.96
N GLY A 563 -0.19 -18.24 -20.89
CA GLY A 563 -0.47 -16.80 -20.97
C GLY A 563 -0.08 -16.21 -22.33
N GLU A 564 -0.22 -16.98 -23.41
CA GLU A 564 0.22 -16.61 -24.77
C GLU A 564 -0.93 -16.04 -25.61
N LYS A 565 -0.91 -14.72 -25.81
CA LYS A 565 -1.92 -13.98 -26.59
C LYS A 565 -1.68 -14.05 -28.10
N ALA A 566 -0.42 -14.20 -28.55
CA ALA A 566 -0.09 -14.09 -29.96
C ALA A 566 -0.61 -15.31 -30.76
N GLY A 567 -1.52 -15.07 -31.71
CA GLY A 567 -2.15 -16.14 -32.50
C GLY A 567 -3.41 -16.76 -31.85
N LEU A 568 -3.85 -16.23 -30.71
CA LEU A 568 -5.07 -16.66 -30.03
C LEU A 568 -6.31 -16.52 -30.94
N GLU A 569 -6.46 -15.39 -31.62
CA GLU A 569 -7.59 -15.12 -32.53
C GLU A 569 -7.70 -16.17 -33.64
N VAL A 570 -6.56 -16.52 -34.26
CA VAL A 570 -6.49 -17.54 -35.32
C VAL A 570 -6.93 -18.91 -34.81
N ASP A 571 -6.49 -19.29 -33.61
CA ASP A 571 -6.86 -20.59 -33.03
C ASP A 571 -8.33 -20.63 -32.59
N LEU A 572 -8.87 -19.51 -32.10
CA LEU A 572 -10.30 -19.38 -31.79
C LEU A 572 -11.16 -19.48 -33.04
N ASP A 573 -10.76 -18.83 -34.14
CA ASP A 573 -11.43 -18.93 -35.42
C ASP A 573 -11.33 -20.34 -36.02
N GLN A 574 -10.16 -20.97 -35.95
CA GLN A 574 -9.99 -22.34 -36.42
C GLN A 574 -10.87 -23.32 -35.65
N ALA A 575 -10.95 -23.19 -34.32
CA ALA A 575 -11.85 -23.99 -33.48
C ALA A 575 -13.33 -23.78 -33.89
N ARG A 576 -13.73 -22.53 -34.13
CA ARG A 576 -15.09 -22.18 -34.53
C ARG A 576 -15.45 -22.71 -35.93
N LEU A 577 -14.55 -22.55 -36.90
CA LEU A 577 -14.70 -23.11 -38.26
C LEU A 577 -14.66 -24.64 -38.27
N GLY A 578 -14.00 -25.25 -37.28
CA GLY A 578 -14.02 -26.69 -37.01
C GLY A 578 -15.32 -27.21 -36.41
N GLY A 579 -16.31 -26.35 -36.16
CA GLY A 579 -17.64 -26.71 -35.67
C GLY A 579 -17.83 -26.59 -34.16
N LEU A 580 -16.83 -26.10 -33.41
CA LEU A 580 -17.00 -25.81 -31.99
C LEU A 580 -17.79 -24.51 -31.80
N THR A 581 -18.78 -24.53 -30.91
CA THR A 581 -19.50 -23.29 -30.55
C THR A 581 -18.58 -22.42 -29.68
N PRO A 582 -18.70 -21.07 -29.75
CA PRO A 582 -17.93 -20.18 -28.87
C PRO A 582 -18.09 -20.52 -27.38
N LEU A 583 -19.26 -21.02 -26.98
CA LEU A 583 -19.52 -21.48 -25.61
C LEU A 583 -18.76 -22.78 -25.29
N ALA A 584 -18.73 -23.77 -26.19
CA ALA A 584 -17.94 -24.98 -25.99
C ALA A 584 -16.45 -24.66 -25.85
N ILE A 585 -15.94 -23.71 -26.66
CA ILE A 585 -14.54 -23.27 -26.57
C ILE A 585 -14.19 -22.75 -25.17
N ILE A 586 -15.04 -21.88 -24.61
CA ILE A 586 -14.82 -21.30 -23.27
C ILE A 586 -14.86 -22.38 -22.19
N ASN A 587 -15.88 -23.23 -22.19
CA ASN A 587 -16.15 -24.11 -21.06
C ASN A 587 -15.29 -25.37 -21.05
N ASP A 588 -15.04 -25.94 -22.22
CA ASP A 588 -14.38 -27.24 -22.33
C ASP A 588 -12.86 -27.09 -22.45
N TYR A 589 -12.35 -25.92 -22.86
CA TYR A 589 -10.90 -25.72 -23.08
C TYR A 589 -10.33 -24.54 -22.30
N LEU A 590 -10.91 -23.34 -22.42
CA LEU A 590 -10.31 -22.17 -21.77
C LEU A 590 -10.41 -22.21 -20.24
N LEU A 591 -11.56 -22.64 -19.70
CA LEU A 591 -11.74 -22.85 -18.26
C LEU A 591 -10.87 -23.99 -17.72
N GLU A 592 -10.66 -25.04 -18.50
CA GLU A 592 -9.76 -26.14 -18.12
C GLU A 592 -8.31 -25.64 -17.98
N GLY A 593 -7.84 -24.80 -18.90
CA GLY A 593 -6.54 -24.13 -18.77
C GLY A 593 -6.44 -23.23 -17.53
N MET A 594 -7.52 -22.50 -17.18
CA MET A 594 -7.56 -21.70 -15.95
C MET A 594 -7.58 -22.54 -14.67
N LYS A 595 -8.19 -23.73 -14.71
CA LYS A 595 -8.15 -24.68 -13.58
C LYS A 595 -6.73 -25.17 -13.35
N GLU A 596 -6.00 -25.54 -14.40
CA GLU A 596 -4.60 -25.97 -14.29
C GLU A 596 -3.70 -24.85 -13.78
N VAL A 597 -3.90 -23.60 -14.24
CA VAL A 597 -3.22 -22.40 -13.68
C VAL A 597 -3.47 -22.25 -12.18
N GLY A 598 -4.72 -22.45 -11.72
CA GLY A 598 -5.07 -22.41 -10.31
C GLY A 598 -4.40 -23.52 -9.49
N GLU A 599 -4.31 -24.73 -10.03
CA GLU A 599 -3.61 -25.85 -9.39
C GLU A 599 -2.09 -25.60 -9.30
N LEU A 600 -1.48 -25.09 -10.37
CA LEU A 600 -0.05 -24.74 -10.41
C LEU A 600 0.29 -23.61 -9.41
N PHE A 601 -0.58 -22.60 -9.30
CA PHE A 601 -0.43 -21.54 -8.30
C PHE A 601 -0.59 -22.08 -6.87
N GLY A 602 -1.58 -22.95 -6.64
CA GLY A 602 -1.81 -23.59 -5.34
C GLY A 602 -0.66 -24.49 -4.87
N ARG A 603 0.09 -25.09 -5.80
CA ARG A 603 1.33 -25.86 -5.51
C ARG A 603 2.59 -24.99 -5.41
N GLY A 604 2.52 -23.69 -5.69
CA GLY A 604 3.68 -22.80 -5.75
C GLY A 604 4.56 -22.97 -7.00
N GLU A 605 4.10 -23.75 -8.00
CA GLU A 605 4.81 -24.00 -9.25
C GLU A 605 4.64 -22.87 -10.28
N MET A 606 3.63 -22.02 -10.09
CA MET A 606 3.34 -20.83 -10.89
C MET A 606 3.16 -19.60 -9.99
N GLN A 607 3.75 -18.47 -10.37
CA GLN A 607 3.72 -17.23 -9.59
C GLN A 607 2.54 -16.34 -10.00
N LEU A 608 2.11 -15.45 -9.09
CA LEU A 608 0.99 -14.54 -9.30
C LEU A 608 1.06 -13.73 -10.62
N PRO A 609 2.21 -13.20 -11.07
CA PRO A 609 2.27 -12.47 -12.35
C PRO A 609 1.83 -13.32 -13.56
N PHE A 610 2.16 -14.61 -13.57
CA PHE A 610 1.75 -15.52 -14.64
C PHE A 610 0.27 -15.87 -14.57
N VAL A 611 -0.29 -15.95 -13.35
CA VAL A 611 -1.74 -16.12 -13.16
C VAL A 611 -2.49 -14.90 -13.73
N LEU A 612 -1.99 -13.69 -13.48
CA LEU A 612 -2.58 -12.46 -14.03
C LEU A 612 -2.46 -12.41 -15.56
N GLN A 613 -1.31 -12.82 -16.11
CA GLN A 613 -1.12 -12.93 -17.55
C GLN A 613 -2.11 -13.94 -18.18
N SER A 614 -2.26 -15.13 -17.60
CA SER A 614 -3.26 -16.13 -18.03
C SER A 614 -4.69 -15.58 -17.97
N ALA A 615 -5.02 -14.82 -16.93
CA ALA A 615 -6.32 -14.17 -16.80
C ALA A 615 -6.55 -13.09 -17.88
N GLU A 616 -5.51 -12.37 -18.30
CA GLU A 616 -5.60 -11.40 -19.41
C GLU A 616 -5.83 -12.07 -20.76
N VAL A 617 -5.17 -13.21 -21.02
CA VAL A 617 -5.41 -14.03 -22.21
C VAL A 617 -6.83 -14.61 -22.19
N MET A 618 -7.29 -15.10 -21.04
CA MET A 618 -8.68 -15.57 -20.86
C MET A 618 -9.69 -14.46 -21.17
N LYS A 619 -9.49 -13.26 -20.63
CA LYS A 619 -10.35 -12.09 -20.91
C LYS A 619 -10.36 -11.74 -22.40
N SER A 620 -9.19 -11.76 -23.04
CA SER A 620 -9.05 -11.49 -24.48
C SER A 620 -9.78 -12.54 -25.32
N ALA A 621 -9.68 -13.82 -24.97
CA ALA A 621 -10.36 -14.91 -25.66
C ALA A 621 -11.89 -14.77 -25.59
N VAL A 622 -12.43 -14.47 -24.41
CA VAL A 622 -13.88 -14.26 -24.21
C VAL A 622 -14.37 -13.08 -25.04
N ALA A 623 -13.64 -11.97 -25.05
CA ALA A 623 -14.00 -10.79 -25.84
C ALA A 623 -14.02 -11.05 -27.36
N LEU A 624 -13.15 -11.94 -27.86
CA LEU A 624 -13.11 -12.34 -29.27
C LEU A 624 -14.25 -13.30 -29.64
N LEU A 625 -14.70 -14.13 -28.70
CA LEU A 625 -15.76 -15.12 -28.91
C LEU A 625 -17.18 -14.55 -28.75
N GLU A 626 -17.34 -13.51 -27.93
CA GLU A 626 -18.62 -12.87 -27.60
C GLU A 626 -19.46 -12.45 -28.84
N PRO A 627 -18.90 -11.82 -29.90
CA PRO A 627 -19.66 -11.41 -31.08
C PRO A 627 -20.20 -12.57 -31.92
N HIS A 628 -19.66 -13.77 -31.74
CA HIS A 628 -20.00 -14.96 -32.53
C HIS A 628 -21.00 -15.88 -31.84
N MET A 629 -21.51 -15.50 -30.68
CA MET A 629 -22.53 -16.25 -29.98
C MET A 629 -23.91 -15.94 -30.56
N GLU A 630 -24.69 -16.98 -30.84
CA GLU A 630 -26.08 -16.81 -31.31
C GLU A 630 -26.93 -16.17 -30.21
N LYS A 631 -27.57 -15.05 -30.53
CA LYS A 631 -28.65 -14.48 -29.71
C LYS A 631 -29.94 -15.21 -30.05
N SER A 632 -30.52 -15.94 -29.11
CA SER A 632 -31.86 -16.49 -29.30
C SER A 632 -32.91 -15.38 -29.19
N ASP A 633 -33.65 -15.12 -30.28
CA ASP A 633 -34.82 -14.23 -30.28
C ASP A 633 -36.04 -14.91 -29.62
N ALA A 634 -36.01 -15.06 -28.30
CA ALA A 634 -37.15 -15.59 -27.54
C ALA A 634 -37.40 -14.72 -26.30
N SER A 635 -38.15 -13.64 -26.44
CA SER A 635 -38.33 -12.59 -25.41
C SER A 635 -39.32 -12.92 -24.27
N ASP A 636 -39.73 -14.18 -24.07
CA ASP A 636 -40.81 -14.53 -23.10
C ASP A 636 -40.47 -15.68 -22.13
N ARG A 637 -39.17 -15.93 -21.87
CA ARG A 637 -38.75 -17.01 -20.95
C ARG A 637 -38.66 -16.63 -19.47
N GLY A 638 -38.53 -15.35 -19.14
CA GLY A 638 -38.41 -14.84 -17.76
C GLY A 638 -37.26 -13.85 -17.63
N SER A 639 -37.01 -13.37 -16.40
CA SER A 639 -36.04 -12.32 -16.12
C SER A 639 -35.23 -12.56 -14.85
N ILE A 640 -33.96 -12.18 -14.88
CA ILE A 640 -33.02 -12.35 -13.76
C ILE A 640 -32.19 -11.09 -13.56
N LEU A 641 -31.98 -10.69 -12.30
CA LEU A 641 -31.00 -9.66 -11.95
C LEU A 641 -29.66 -10.31 -11.60
N LEU A 642 -28.55 -9.81 -12.13
CA LEU A 642 -27.21 -10.29 -11.82
C LEU A 642 -26.36 -9.18 -11.18
N ALA A 643 -25.71 -9.50 -10.05
CA ALA A 643 -24.85 -8.58 -9.33
C ALA A 643 -23.61 -9.27 -8.74
N THR A 644 -22.45 -8.60 -8.80
CA THR A 644 -21.30 -8.99 -7.96
C THR A 644 -21.40 -8.24 -6.63
N VAL A 645 -21.34 -8.98 -5.52
CA VAL A 645 -21.63 -8.45 -4.17
C VAL A 645 -20.61 -7.40 -3.70
N LYS A 646 -21.02 -6.59 -2.71
CA LYS A 646 -20.21 -5.53 -2.10
C LYS A 646 -18.83 -6.06 -1.69
N GLY A 647 -17.80 -5.29 -2.04
CA GLY A 647 -16.41 -5.63 -1.73
C GLY A 647 -15.75 -6.57 -2.74
N ASP A 648 -16.48 -7.03 -3.75
CA ASP A 648 -15.96 -7.89 -4.81
C ASP A 648 -16.01 -7.20 -6.18
N VAL A 649 -14.94 -7.35 -6.96
CA VAL A 649 -14.72 -6.71 -8.26
C VAL A 649 -14.74 -7.67 -9.43
N HIS A 650 -14.76 -8.97 -9.16
CA HIS A 650 -14.66 -9.98 -10.20
C HIS A 650 -16.01 -10.12 -10.90
N ASP A 651 -16.02 -9.96 -12.22
CA ASP A 651 -17.25 -9.95 -13.02
C ASP A 651 -17.28 -10.97 -14.15
N ILE A 652 -16.17 -11.68 -14.41
CA ILE A 652 -16.04 -12.66 -15.50
C ILE A 652 -17.17 -13.70 -15.46
N GLY A 653 -17.34 -14.39 -14.32
CA GLY A 653 -18.37 -15.42 -14.19
C GLY A 653 -19.79 -14.86 -14.32
N LYS A 654 -20.04 -13.67 -13.77
CA LYS A 654 -21.33 -12.98 -13.89
C LYS A 654 -21.65 -12.61 -15.34
N ASN A 655 -20.69 -12.06 -16.07
CA ASN A 655 -20.85 -11.68 -17.47
C ASN A 655 -21.05 -12.91 -18.36
N LEU A 656 -20.40 -14.05 -18.05
CA LEU A 656 -20.66 -15.30 -18.75
C LEU A 656 -22.09 -15.80 -18.54
N VAL A 657 -22.60 -15.73 -17.30
CA VAL A 657 -24.00 -16.06 -16.97
C VAL A 657 -24.97 -15.13 -17.70
N ASP A 658 -24.68 -13.83 -17.73
CA ASP A 658 -25.47 -12.83 -18.47
C ASP A 658 -25.58 -13.21 -19.95
N ILE A 659 -24.44 -13.44 -20.60
CA ILE A 659 -24.39 -13.83 -22.01
C ILE A 659 -25.19 -15.12 -22.26
N ILE A 660 -25.02 -16.14 -21.43
CA ILE A 660 -25.72 -17.43 -21.59
C ILE A 660 -27.23 -17.28 -21.41
N LEU A 661 -27.69 -16.58 -20.38
CA LEU A 661 -29.12 -16.40 -20.12
C LEU A 661 -29.77 -15.53 -21.20
N THR A 662 -29.10 -14.43 -21.60
CA THR A 662 -29.55 -13.57 -22.69
C THR A 662 -29.65 -14.34 -24.01
N ASN A 663 -28.64 -15.16 -24.33
CA ASN A 663 -28.65 -16.03 -25.53
C ASN A 663 -29.60 -17.22 -25.45
N ASN A 664 -30.27 -17.44 -24.31
CA ASN A 664 -31.30 -18.47 -24.15
C ASN A 664 -32.72 -17.87 -23.96
N GLY A 665 -32.88 -16.56 -24.21
CA GLY A 665 -34.17 -15.88 -24.24
C GLY A 665 -34.62 -15.29 -22.91
N TYR A 666 -33.73 -15.23 -21.91
CA TYR A 666 -34.01 -14.58 -20.64
C TYR A 666 -33.68 -13.09 -20.71
N ARG A 667 -34.49 -12.26 -20.07
CA ARG A 667 -34.16 -10.84 -19.85
C ARG A 667 -33.20 -10.73 -18.66
N VAL A 668 -31.95 -10.38 -18.93
CA VAL A 668 -30.95 -10.17 -17.86
C VAL A 668 -30.84 -8.70 -17.51
N VAL A 669 -30.86 -8.39 -16.21
CA VAL A 669 -30.62 -7.06 -15.64
C VAL A 669 -29.32 -7.11 -14.86
N ASN A 670 -28.23 -6.72 -15.51
CA ASN A 670 -26.90 -6.77 -14.92
C ASN A 670 -26.53 -5.40 -14.33
N ILE A 671 -26.43 -5.32 -13.00
CA ILE A 671 -26.15 -4.07 -12.27
C ILE A 671 -24.67 -3.89 -11.91
N GLY A 672 -23.78 -4.73 -12.46
CA GLY A 672 -22.33 -4.58 -12.32
C GLY A 672 -21.76 -5.12 -11.01
N ILE A 673 -20.68 -4.49 -10.55
CA ILE A 673 -19.82 -4.97 -9.45
C ILE A 673 -19.90 -4.11 -8.18
N LYS A 674 -19.42 -4.64 -7.05
CA LYS A 674 -19.43 -3.99 -5.73
C LYS A 674 -20.83 -3.54 -5.26
N GLN A 675 -21.88 -4.27 -5.62
CA GLN A 675 -23.25 -3.87 -5.36
C GLN A 675 -23.67 -4.19 -3.91
N THR A 676 -24.24 -3.19 -3.24
CA THR A 676 -24.85 -3.38 -1.92
C THR A 676 -26.20 -4.08 -2.02
N ILE A 677 -26.66 -4.71 -0.95
CA ILE A 677 -27.97 -5.37 -0.92
C ILE A 677 -29.14 -4.41 -1.22
N ASN A 678 -29.03 -3.15 -0.81
CA ASN A 678 -30.03 -2.12 -1.14
C ASN A 678 -30.13 -1.93 -2.65
N GLN A 679 -28.99 -1.74 -3.33
CA GLN A 679 -28.96 -1.58 -4.79
C GLN A 679 -29.50 -2.82 -5.53
N ILE A 680 -29.22 -4.02 -5.01
CA ILE A 680 -29.75 -5.27 -5.55
C ILE A 680 -31.28 -5.32 -5.40
N ILE A 681 -31.82 -4.96 -4.24
CA ILE A 681 -33.27 -4.94 -3.98
C ILE A 681 -33.97 -3.88 -4.84
N ASP A 682 -33.44 -2.67 -4.87
CA ASP A 682 -34.02 -1.54 -5.60
C ASP A 682 -34.10 -1.87 -7.09
N ALA A 683 -32.98 -2.31 -7.68
CA ALA A 683 -32.94 -2.69 -9.08
C ALA A 683 -33.83 -3.91 -9.40
N ALA A 684 -33.95 -4.88 -8.49
CA ALA A 684 -34.84 -6.03 -8.66
C ALA A 684 -36.32 -5.61 -8.66
N GLN A 685 -36.69 -4.62 -7.85
CA GLN A 685 -38.05 -4.06 -7.84
C GLN A 685 -38.32 -3.19 -9.07
N GLU A 686 -37.44 -2.24 -9.38
CA GLU A 686 -37.57 -1.32 -10.52
C GLU A 686 -37.69 -2.08 -11.84
N SER A 687 -36.87 -3.12 -12.01
CA SER A 687 -36.86 -3.91 -13.25
C SER A 687 -37.88 -5.05 -13.26
N SER A 688 -38.58 -5.28 -12.13
CA SER A 688 -39.56 -6.36 -11.93
C SER A 688 -39.03 -7.74 -12.32
N VAL A 689 -37.86 -8.12 -11.78
CA VAL A 689 -37.21 -9.40 -12.12
C VAL A 689 -37.86 -10.59 -11.43
N ASP A 690 -37.69 -11.79 -12.01
CA ASP A 690 -38.22 -13.03 -11.47
C ASP A 690 -37.25 -13.71 -10.49
N VAL A 691 -35.94 -13.60 -10.71
CA VAL A 691 -34.87 -14.27 -9.94
C VAL A 691 -33.73 -13.29 -9.65
N ILE A 692 -33.06 -13.46 -8.51
CA ILE A 692 -31.83 -12.72 -8.16
C ILE A 692 -30.62 -13.67 -8.23
N GLY A 693 -29.62 -13.32 -9.02
CA GLY A 693 -28.32 -13.98 -9.09
C GLY A 693 -27.23 -13.13 -8.44
N MET A 694 -26.50 -13.69 -7.49
CA MET A 694 -25.35 -13.05 -6.86
C MET A 694 -24.06 -13.82 -7.14
N SER A 695 -23.01 -13.09 -7.51
CA SER A 695 -21.68 -13.64 -7.83
C SER A 695 -20.59 -13.07 -6.91
N GLY A 696 -19.57 -13.87 -6.64
CA GLY A 696 -18.39 -13.48 -5.85
C GLY A 696 -17.24 -14.47 -6.01
N LEU A 697 -16.01 -13.96 -6.12
CA LEU A 697 -14.80 -14.79 -6.23
C LEU A 697 -14.10 -14.97 -4.89
N LEU A 698 -14.17 -13.97 -4.00
CA LEU A 698 -13.39 -13.95 -2.76
C LEU A 698 -14.05 -14.74 -1.63
N VAL A 699 -13.25 -15.25 -0.70
CA VAL A 699 -13.75 -15.90 0.52
C VAL A 699 -14.62 -14.95 1.34
N LYS A 700 -14.24 -13.67 1.45
CA LYS A 700 -15.08 -12.64 2.12
C LYS A 700 -16.45 -12.45 1.46
N SER A 701 -16.56 -12.66 0.15
CA SER A 701 -17.83 -12.52 -0.58
C SER A 701 -18.87 -13.54 -0.16
N THR A 702 -18.45 -14.71 0.34
CA THR A 702 -19.36 -15.73 0.88
C THR A 702 -20.09 -15.25 2.14
N VAL A 703 -19.39 -14.48 2.99
CA VAL A 703 -19.97 -13.87 4.19
C VAL A 703 -20.96 -12.77 3.80
N ILE A 704 -20.58 -11.90 2.84
CA ILE A 704 -21.48 -10.85 2.33
C ILE A 704 -22.75 -11.46 1.71
N MET A 705 -22.65 -12.57 0.98
CA MET A 705 -23.83 -13.25 0.44
C MET A 705 -24.75 -13.80 1.54
N LYS A 706 -24.18 -14.30 2.64
CA LYS A 706 -24.95 -14.69 3.82
C LYS A 706 -25.68 -13.48 4.40
N GLU A 707 -24.95 -12.39 4.67
CA GLU A 707 -25.52 -11.13 5.18
C GLU A 707 -26.64 -10.59 4.28
N ASN A 708 -26.48 -10.69 2.95
CA ASN A 708 -27.49 -10.29 1.98
C ASN A 708 -28.79 -11.12 2.11
N LEU A 709 -28.68 -12.44 2.31
CA LEU A 709 -29.84 -13.31 2.55
C LEU A 709 -30.51 -13.00 3.89
N GLU A 710 -29.71 -12.72 4.93
CA GLU A 710 -30.23 -12.30 6.25
C GLU A 710 -30.98 -10.97 6.17
N GLU A 711 -30.47 -10.02 5.38
CA GLU A 711 -31.12 -8.74 5.14
C GLU A 711 -32.44 -8.92 4.39
N LEU A 712 -32.47 -9.74 3.33
CA LEU A 712 -33.71 -10.09 2.61
C LEU A 712 -34.75 -10.71 3.55
N ARG A 713 -34.31 -11.58 4.47
CA ARG A 713 -35.16 -12.15 5.52
C ARG A 713 -35.67 -11.09 6.49
N SER A 714 -34.80 -10.21 6.99
CA SER A 714 -35.17 -9.15 7.94
C SER A 714 -36.22 -8.18 7.39
N ARG A 715 -36.20 -7.94 6.07
CA ARG A 715 -37.16 -7.08 5.36
C ARG A 715 -38.43 -7.79 4.91
N GLY A 716 -38.59 -9.08 5.21
CA GLY A 716 -39.74 -9.88 4.76
C GLY A 716 -39.76 -10.15 3.25
N LEU A 717 -38.60 -10.08 2.59
CA LEU A 717 -38.45 -10.28 1.14
C LEU A 717 -37.94 -11.67 0.77
N ALA A 718 -37.69 -12.55 1.74
CA ALA A 718 -37.06 -13.85 1.51
C ALA A 718 -37.82 -14.73 0.50
N GLU A 719 -39.15 -14.73 0.54
CA GLU A 719 -40.00 -15.53 -0.35
C GLU A 719 -40.30 -14.84 -1.68
N LYS A 720 -39.95 -13.56 -1.83
CA LYS A 720 -40.32 -12.75 -3.00
C LYS A 720 -39.57 -13.16 -4.26
N TRP A 721 -38.27 -13.45 -4.13
CA TRP A 721 -37.42 -13.87 -5.25
C TRP A 721 -36.63 -15.12 -4.89
N PRO A 722 -36.63 -16.16 -5.74
CA PRO A 722 -35.60 -17.18 -5.69
C PRO A 722 -34.21 -16.56 -5.89
N VAL A 723 -33.23 -17.08 -5.16
CA VAL A 723 -31.85 -16.62 -5.20
C VAL A 723 -30.93 -17.71 -5.75
N ILE A 724 -30.12 -17.37 -6.74
CA ILE A 724 -29.04 -18.22 -7.25
C ILE A 724 -27.70 -17.62 -6.81
N LEU A 725 -26.90 -18.41 -6.11
CA LEU A 725 -25.56 -18.02 -5.67
C LEU A 725 -24.51 -18.78 -6.50
N GLY A 726 -23.55 -18.05 -7.05
CA GLY A 726 -22.42 -18.60 -7.80
C GLY A 726 -21.11 -17.90 -7.46
N GLY A 727 -19.97 -18.56 -7.74
CA GLY A 727 -18.67 -18.02 -7.38
C GLY A 727 -17.63 -19.08 -7.02
N ALA A 728 -16.35 -18.82 -7.31
CA ALA A 728 -15.28 -19.80 -7.09
C ALA A 728 -15.04 -20.13 -5.61
N ALA A 729 -15.29 -19.18 -4.70
CA ALA A 729 -15.16 -19.40 -3.26
C ALA A 729 -16.37 -20.12 -2.63
N LEU A 730 -17.50 -20.24 -3.35
CA LEU A 730 -18.69 -20.92 -2.84
C LEU A 730 -18.61 -22.41 -3.11
N THR A 731 -18.96 -23.20 -2.11
CA THR A 731 -19.19 -24.65 -2.28
C THR A 731 -20.69 -24.92 -2.30
N ARG A 732 -21.10 -25.93 -3.06
CA ARG A 732 -22.51 -26.38 -3.07
C ARG A 732 -23.04 -26.65 -1.67
N SER A 733 -22.24 -27.31 -0.81
CA SER A 733 -22.65 -27.64 0.55
C SER A 733 -22.89 -26.41 1.43
N PHE A 734 -22.15 -25.31 1.22
CA PHE A 734 -22.37 -24.09 1.99
C PHE A 734 -23.70 -23.43 1.60
N VAL A 735 -24.02 -23.36 0.31
CA VAL A 735 -25.25 -22.73 -0.17
C VAL A 735 -26.49 -23.61 0.05
N GLU A 736 -26.44 -24.87 -0.35
CA GLU A 736 -27.59 -25.78 -0.32
C GLU A 736 -27.87 -26.38 1.08
N LYS A 737 -26.99 -26.15 2.06
CA LYS A 737 -27.20 -26.55 3.45
C LYS A 737 -27.14 -25.35 4.39
N ASP A 738 -25.95 -24.78 4.61
CA ASP A 738 -25.74 -23.77 5.65
C ASP A 738 -26.61 -22.52 5.38
N LEU A 739 -26.64 -22.00 4.14
CA LEU A 739 -27.48 -20.85 3.79
C LEU A 739 -28.95 -21.20 3.58
N ALA A 740 -29.25 -22.39 3.04
CA ALA A 740 -30.62 -22.83 2.82
C ALA A 740 -31.37 -23.15 4.12
N GLU A 741 -30.69 -23.62 5.17
CA GLU A 741 -31.28 -23.84 6.50
C GLU A 741 -31.67 -22.52 7.17
N GLU A 742 -30.92 -21.45 6.92
CA GLU A 742 -31.13 -20.14 7.56
C GLU A 742 -32.03 -19.19 6.74
N PHE A 743 -32.26 -19.46 5.45
CA PHE A 743 -33.05 -18.62 4.55
C PHE A 743 -34.40 -19.28 4.23
N PRO A 744 -35.55 -18.71 4.66
CA PRO A 744 -36.86 -19.34 4.48
C PRO A 744 -37.33 -19.38 3.01
N GLY A 745 -36.71 -18.59 2.13
CA GLY A 745 -36.97 -18.57 0.70
C GLY A 745 -36.21 -19.65 -0.08
N THR A 746 -36.30 -19.58 -1.41
CA THR A 746 -35.55 -20.50 -2.28
C THR A 746 -34.15 -19.96 -2.54
N VAL A 747 -33.11 -20.66 -2.08
CA VAL A 747 -31.71 -20.41 -2.48
C VAL A 747 -31.09 -21.64 -3.15
N ARG A 748 -30.35 -21.46 -4.24
CA ARG A 748 -29.69 -22.54 -4.99
C ARG A 748 -28.26 -22.17 -5.39
N TYR A 749 -27.41 -23.18 -5.48
CA TYR A 749 -26.04 -23.03 -5.96
C TYR A 749 -25.94 -23.31 -7.46
N ALA A 750 -25.30 -22.41 -8.19
CA ALA A 750 -24.88 -22.66 -9.56
C ALA A 750 -23.35 -22.74 -9.60
N ARG A 751 -22.81 -23.92 -9.97
CA ARG A 751 -21.36 -24.10 -10.10
C ARG A 751 -20.80 -23.35 -11.32
N ASP A 752 -21.62 -23.24 -12.36
CA ASP A 752 -21.31 -22.65 -13.66
C ASP A 752 -22.58 -22.05 -14.28
N ALA A 753 -22.42 -21.39 -15.42
CA ALA A 753 -23.51 -20.69 -16.08
C ALA A 753 -24.58 -21.60 -16.70
N PHE A 754 -24.26 -22.86 -17.05
CA PHE A 754 -25.27 -23.81 -17.54
C PHE A 754 -26.12 -24.36 -16.41
N GLU A 755 -25.52 -24.62 -15.25
CA GLU A 755 -26.30 -24.95 -14.07
C GLU A 755 -27.20 -23.78 -13.66
N GLY A 756 -26.71 -22.54 -13.80
CA GLY A 756 -27.52 -21.32 -13.67
C GLY A 756 -28.71 -21.30 -14.65
N LEU A 757 -28.47 -21.61 -15.93
CA LEU A 757 -29.52 -21.72 -16.95
C LEU A 757 -30.54 -22.83 -16.63
N ALA A 758 -30.07 -24.03 -16.26
CA ALA A 758 -30.95 -25.15 -15.91
C ALA A 758 -31.80 -24.85 -14.66
N LEU A 759 -31.23 -24.16 -13.67
CA LEU A 759 -31.96 -23.68 -12.50
C LEU A 759 -33.00 -22.62 -12.91
N MET A 760 -32.64 -21.70 -13.81
CA MET A 760 -33.56 -20.69 -14.32
C MET A 760 -34.74 -21.31 -15.07
N ASP A 761 -34.48 -22.28 -15.97
CA ASP A 761 -35.52 -23.06 -16.67
C ASP A 761 -36.46 -23.76 -15.69
N THR A 762 -35.90 -24.35 -14.64
CA THR A 762 -36.67 -25.06 -13.61
C THR A 762 -37.50 -24.07 -12.76
N MET A 763 -36.91 -22.96 -12.32
CA MET A 763 -37.60 -21.93 -11.52
C MET A 763 -38.75 -21.28 -12.31
N MET A 764 -38.54 -20.99 -13.59
CA MET A 764 -39.59 -20.44 -14.45
C MET A 764 -40.65 -21.49 -14.80
N GLY A 765 -40.27 -22.76 -14.97
CA GLY A 765 -41.21 -23.87 -15.13
C GLY A 765 -42.12 -24.03 -13.91
N VAL A 766 -41.58 -23.92 -12.69
CA VAL A 766 -42.34 -23.91 -11.44
C VAL A 766 -43.27 -22.69 -11.38
N LYS A 767 -42.77 -21.50 -11.70
CA LYS A 767 -43.57 -20.25 -11.70
C LYS A 767 -44.73 -20.29 -12.70
N LYS A 768 -44.53 -20.90 -13.88
CA LYS A 768 -45.55 -21.06 -14.93
C LYS A 768 -46.49 -22.26 -14.71
N GLY A 769 -46.31 -23.04 -13.63
CA GLY A 769 -47.19 -24.16 -13.28
C GLY A 769 -47.08 -25.37 -14.20
N VAL A 770 -45.92 -25.60 -14.81
CA VAL A 770 -45.68 -26.73 -15.71
C VAL A 770 -45.71 -28.05 -14.92
N ALA A 771 -46.61 -28.96 -15.29
CA ALA A 771 -46.80 -30.23 -14.59
C ALA A 771 -45.53 -31.10 -14.62
N GLY A 772 -45.06 -31.53 -13.44
CA GLY A 772 -43.90 -32.41 -13.28
C GLY A 772 -42.54 -31.72 -13.11
N VAL A 773 -42.47 -30.40 -13.16
CA VAL A 773 -41.22 -29.63 -12.92
C VAL A 773 -41.10 -29.30 -11.44
N SER A 774 -40.06 -29.80 -10.79
CA SER A 774 -39.71 -29.48 -9.40
C SER A 774 -38.22 -29.17 -9.28
N LEU A 775 -37.86 -28.24 -8.39
CA LEU A 775 -36.45 -27.95 -8.12
C LEU A 775 -35.72 -29.22 -7.63
N PRO A 776 -34.45 -29.43 -8.03
CA PRO A 776 -33.65 -30.52 -7.51
C PRO A 776 -33.60 -30.51 -5.98
N PRO A 777 -33.60 -31.70 -5.32
CA PRO A 777 -33.44 -31.78 -3.87
C PRO A 777 -32.06 -31.24 -3.46
N LEU A 778 -32.01 -30.57 -2.31
CA LEU A 778 -30.78 -30.04 -1.73
C LEU A 778 -29.82 -31.20 -1.39
N LYS A 779 -28.54 -31.08 -1.74
CA LYS A 779 -27.55 -32.12 -1.45
C LYS A 779 -26.96 -31.99 -0.04
N GLU A 780 -26.99 -33.09 0.71
CA GLU A 780 -26.41 -33.16 2.06
C GLU A 780 -24.86 -33.16 2.06
N ARG A 781 -24.26 -32.52 3.08
CA ARG A 781 -22.80 -32.48 3.31
C ARG A 781 -22.27 -33.88 3.67
N ARG A 782 -21.29 -34.40 2.91
CA ARG A 782 -20.64 -35.71 3.11
C ARG A 782 -19.53 -35.72 4.18
N THR A 783 -19.07 -34.56 4.66
CA THR A 783 -17.97 -34.42 5.61
C THR A 783 -18.46 -33.93 6.98
N ARG A 784 -17.91 -34.52 8.05
CA ARG A 784 -18.24 -34.21 9.45
C ARG A 784 -17.51 -32.93 9.88
N VAL A 785 -18.23 -31.93 10.39
CA VAL A 785 -17.63 -30.72 10.95
C VAL A 785 -17.13 -31.04 12.36
N THR A 786 -15.83 -30.84 12.60
CA THR A 786 -15.27 -30.80 13.95
C THR A 786 -15.35 -29.34 14.41
N SER A 787 -16.36 -28.99 15.21
CA SER A 787 -16.41 -27.68 15.84
C SER A 787 -15.37 -27.62 16.96
N ILE A 788 -14.49 -26.63 16.90
CA ILE A 788 -13.74 -26.19 18.07
C ILE A 788 -14.68 -25.22 18.79
N ASP A 789 -15.37 -25.72 19.81
CA ASP A 789 -16.17 -24.91 20.72
C ASP A 789 -15.24 -24.06 21.59
N ALA A 790 -14.81 -22.92 21.06
CA ALA A 790 -14.26 -21.83 21.86
C ALA A 790 -15.17 -20.61 21.66
N PRO A 791 -16.00 -20.23 22.65
CA PRO A 791 -16.85 -19.07 22.50
C PRO A 791 -15.98 -17.80 22.48
N LEU A 792 -15.84 -17.21 21.30
CA LEU A 792 -15.48 -15.80 21.15
C LEU A 792 -16.70 -14.99 21.61
N THR A 793 -16.69 -14.52 22.86
CA THR A 793 -17.66 -13.53 23.32
C THR A 793 -17.35 -12.21 22.64
N THR A 794 -17.96 -11.96 21.49
CA THR A 794 -18.17 -10.62 20.97
C THR A 794 -19.10 -9.90 21.94
N ASP A 795 -18.59 -8.85 22.57
CA ASP A 795 -19.39 -7.94 23.40
C ASP A 795 -20.41 -7.22 22.48
N THR A 796 -21.63 -7.74 22.43
CA THR A 796 -22.77 -7.14 21.72
C THR A 796 -23.57 -6.21 22.62
N THR A 797 -23.05 -5.85 23.81
CA THR A 797 -23.78 -4.99 24.74
C THR A 797 -23.86 -3.59 24.14
N ARG A 798 -25.06 -3.21 23.70
CA ARG A 798 -25.35 -1.89 23.14
C ARG A 798 -25.07 -0.82 24.20
N SER A 799 -24.33 0.22 23.83
CA SER A 799 -24.01 1.34 24.71
C SER A 799 -25.29 1.93 25.33
N ASP A 800 -25.22 2.26 26.61
CA ASP A 800 -26.25 2.86 27.48
C ASP A 800 -26.56 4.33 27.16
N VAL A 801 -26.20 4.81 25.97
CA VAL A 801 -26.45 6.18 25.53
C VAL A 801 -27.95 6.39 25.32
N ALA A 802 -28.46 7.47 25.91
CA ALA A 802 -29.83 7.95 25.76
C ALA A 802 -30.28 7.91 24.30
N SER A 803 -31.29 7.08 24.02
CA SER A 803 -31.88 6.89 22.68
C SER A 803 -33.02 7.85 22.38
N ASP A 804 -33.33 8.77 23.30
CA ASP A 804 -34.43 9.72 23.28
C ASP A 804 -33.98 11.16 22.99
N ASN A 805 -32.72 11.35 22.60
CA ASN A 805 -32.24 12.64 22.10
C ASN A 805 -33.14 13.11 20.96
N GLN A 806 -33.76 14.29 21.12
CA GLN A 806 -34.50 14.93 20.04
C GLN A 806 -33.54 15.25 18.90
N VAL A 807 -33.65 14.48 17.81
CA VAL A 807 -32.93 14.76 16.58
C VAL A 807 -33.43 16.10 16.03
N PRO A 808 -32.56 17.11 15.83
CA PRO A 808 -32.96 18.37 15.23
C PRO A 808 -33.63 18.12 13.88
N LYS A 809 -34.82 18.69 13.66
CA LYS A 809 -35.53 18.53 12.40
C LYS A 809 -34.83 19.37 11.34
N VAL A 810 -34.22 18.68 10.38
CA VAL A 810 -33.48 19.33 9.29
C VAL A 810 -34.44 20.13 8.39
N PRO A 811 -33.99 21.26 7.80
CA PRO A 811 -34.84 22.10 6.95
C PRO A 811 -35.41 21.39 5.72
N PHE A 812 -34.73 20.35 5.22
CA PHE A 812 -35.16 19.45 4.15
C PHE A 812 -34.34 18.15 4.20
N PHE A 813 -34.82 17.07 3.60
CA PHE A 813 -34.04 15.84 3.39
C PHE A 813 -33.59 15.72 1.93
N GLY A 814 -32.44 15.08 1.71
CA GLY A 814 -31.84 14.87 0.40
C GLY A 814 -30.89 15.98 -0.03
N SER A 815 -30.35 15.87 -1.25
CA SER A 815 -29.42 16.86 -1.82
C SER A 815 -30.16 18.04 -2.45
N ARG A 816 -29.68 19.26 -2.20
CA ARG A 816 -30.00 20.47 -2.97
C ARG A 816 -28.77 20.94 -3.70
N VAL A 817 -28.98 21.43 -4.91
CA VAL A 817 -27.93 22.03 -5.73
C VAL A 817 -28.23 23.52 -5.87
N VAL A 818 -27.32 24.35 -5.39
CA VAL A 818 -27.30 25.79 -5.66
C VAL A 818 -26.31 26.01 -6.79
N LYS A 819 -26.78 26.51 -7.93
CA LYS A 819 -25.94 26.84 -9.09
C LYS A 819 -25.90 28.36 -9.28
N GLY A 820 -24.85 28.86 -9.92
CA GLY A 820 -24.75 30.26 -10.29
C GLY A 820 -24.45 31.16 -9.09
N ILE A 821 -23.62 30.67 -8.15
CA ILE A 821 -23.10 31.51 -7.06
C ILE A 821 -22.23 32.60 -7.68
N ALA A 822 -22.53 33.86 -7.35
CA ALA A 822 -21.83 34.99 -7.95
C ALA A 822 -20.35 34.97 -7.52
N LEU A 823 -19.44 35.22 -8.46
CA LEU A 823 -17.99 35.23 -8.18
C LEU A 823 -17.64 36.17 -7.02
N ALA A 824 -18.31 37.32 -6.93
CA ALA A 824 -18.11 38.30 -5.88
C ALA A 824 -18.37 37.76 -4.45
N ASP A 825 -19.27 36.79 -4.32
CA ASP A 825 -19.69 36.25 -3.01
C ASP A 825 -18.59 35.44 -2.33
N TYR A 826 -17.66 34.86 -3.11
CA TYR A 826 -16.56 34.06 -2.59
C TYR A 826 -15.18 34.60 -2.95
N SER A 827 -15.03 35.45 -3.97
CA SER A 827 -13.75 36.09 -4.28
C SER A 827 -13.30 37.04 -3.17
N SER A 828 -14.24 37.59 -2.39
CA SER A 828 -13.94 38.42 -1.21
C SER A 828 -13.38 37.63 -0.03
N MET A 829 -13.51 36.30 -0.06
CA MET A 829 -12.99 35.38 0.97
C MET A 829 -11.58 34.89 0.64
N LEU A 830 -10.97 35.38 -0.44
CA LEU A 830 -9.58 35.06 -0.78
C LEU A 830 -8.63 35.70 0.24
N ASP A 831 -7.77 34.87 0.82
CA ASP A 831 -6.59 35.36 1.52
C ASP A 831 -5.59 35.88 0.48
N GLU A 832 -5.58 37.20 0.31
CA GLU A 832 -4.71 37.89 -0.63
C GLU A 832 -3.23 37.62 -0.35
N ARG A 833 -2.83 37.50 0.92
CA ARG A 833 -1.43 37.28 1.30
C ARG A 833 -0.97 35.89 0.94
N ALA A 834 -1.75 34.88 1.29
CA ALA A 834 -1.49 33.48 0.92
C ALA A 834 -1.47 33.31 -0.61
N LEU A 835 -2.37 33.99 -1.32
CA LEU A 835 -2.42 33.95 -2.79
C LEU A 835 -1.19 34.61 -3.42
N TYR A 836 -0.84 35.83 -3.01
CA TYR A 836 0.21 36.61 -3.64
C TYR A 836 1.61 36.08 -3.31
N VAL A 837 1.88 35.80 -2.05
CA VAL A 837 3.21 35.37 -1.58
C VAL A 837 3.34 33.86 -1.65
N GLY A 838 2.35 33.13 -1.14
CA GLY A 838 2.39 31.67 -1.04
C GLY A 838 2.24 30.98 -2.40
N GLN A 839 1.19 31.31 -3.15
CA GLN A 839 0.84 30.62 -4.40
C GLN A 839 1.50 31.25 -5.64
N TRP A 840 1.47 32.58 -5.75
CA TRP A 840 2.06 33.28 -6.91
C TRP A 840 3.54 33.59 -6.74
N GLY A 841 4.09 33.41 -5.54
CA GLY A 841 5.51 33.61 -5.28
C GLY A 841 5.97 35.06 -5.49
N LEU A 842 5.06 36.04 -5.36
CA LEU A 842 5.44 37.45 -5.43
C LEU A 842 6.36 37.77 -4.26
N LYS A 843 7.46 38.47 -4.56
CA LYS A 843 8.47 38.85 -3.58
C LYS A 843 8.40 40.36 -3.35
N SER A 844 8.09 40.77 -2.13
CA SER A 844 8.25 42.15 -1.69
C SER A 844 9.64 42.38 -1.10
N GLU A 845 10.16 43.60 -1.23
CA GLU A 845 11.25 44.04 -0.36
C GLU A 845 10.74 44.14 1.09
N ARG A 846 11.63 43.88 2.06
CA ARG A 846 11.28 43.83 3.49
C ARG A 846 10.58 45.12 3.92
N GLY A 847 9.33 45.00 4.41
CA GLY A 847 8.50 46.14 4.84
C GLY A 847 7.73 46.87 3.73
N LYS A 848 7.76 46.39 2.47
CA LYS A 848 7.03 46.99 1.33
C LYS A 848 5.94 46.05 0.75
N TYR A 849 5.33 45.23 1.61
CA TYR A 849 4.27 44.31 1.20
C TYR A 849 3.11 45.05 0.52
N GLU A 850 2.64 46.16 1.12
CA GLU A 850 1.49 46.91 0.59
C GLU A 850 1.74 47.50 -0.81
N GLU A 851 2.98 47.93 -1.07
CA GLU A 851 3.37 48.44 -2.39
C GLU A 851 3.36 47.33 -3.45
N MET A 852 3.79 46.11 -3.10
CA MET A 852 3.71 44.94 -3.99
C MET A 852 2.26 44.52 -4.23
N VAL A 853 1.42 44.54 -3.19
CA VAL A 853 -0.02 44.22 -3.29
C VAL A 853 -0.71 45.18 -4.25
N GLU A 854 -0.54 46.49 -4.07
CA GLU A 854 -1.22 47.50 -4.89
C GLU A 854 -0.68 47.54 -6.33
N ASN A 855 0.63 47.37 -6.53
CA ASN A 855 1.23 47.50 -7.86
C ASN A 855 1.20 46.20 -8.69
N GLN A 856 1.19 45.03 -8.05
CA GLN A 856 1.32 43.74 -8.72
C GLN A 856 0.21 42.75 -8.36
N GLY A 857 -0.10 42.60 -7.06
CA GLY A 857 -1.07 41.62 -6.55
C GLY A 857 -2.51 41.89 -7.01
N ARG A 858 -3.12 42.96 -6.50
CA ARG A 858 -4.51 43.35 -6.81
C ARG A 858 -4.76 43.57 -8.31
N PRO A 859 -3.88 44.23 -9.08
CA PRO A 859 -4.09 44.40 -10.52
C PRO A 859 -4.14 43.07 -11.26
N ARG A 860 -3.24 42.13 -10.93
CA ARG A 860 -3.21 40.80 -11.55
C ARG A 860 -4.41 39.96 -11.15
N LEU A 861 -4.81 39.99 -9.87
CA LEU A 861 -6.03 39.32 -9.39
C LEU A 861 -7.27 39.86 -10.09
N ARG A 862 -7.38 41.18 -10.22
CA ARG A 862 -8.50 41.80 -10.91
C ARG A 862 -8.55 41.41 -12.39
N SER A 863 -7.41 41.34 -13.08
CA SER A 863 -7.34 40.87 -14.46
C SER A 863 -7.82 39.42 -14.57
N LEU A 864 -7.32 38.53 -13.71
CA LEU A 864 -7.67 37.12 -13.72
C LEU A 864 -9.14 36.86 -13.38
N LEU A 865 -9.70 37.60 -12.41
CA LEU A 865 -11.13 37.51 -12.10
C LEU A 865 -11.99 38.00 -13.28
N ASN A 866 -11.58 39.08 -13.96
CA ASN A 866 -12.28 39.55 -15.16
C ASN A 866 -12.19 38.56 -16.33
N GLU A 867 -11.04 37.92 -16.52
CA GLU A 867 -10.85 36.85 -17.50
C GLU A 867 -11.71 35.63 -17.16
N ALA A 868 -11.72 35.22 -15.89
CA ALA A 868 -12.53 34.10 -15.42
C ALA A 868 -14.02 34.31 -15.66
N VAL A 869 -14.52 35.54 -15.48
CA VAL A 869 -15.90 35.91 -15.79
C VAL A 869 -16.15 35.95 -17.30
N SER A 870 -15.30 36.65 -18.05
CA SER A 870 -15.52 36.87 -19.50
C SER A 870 -15.38 35.59 -20.32
N GLN A 871 -14.50 34.67 -19.92
CA GLN A 871 -14.28 33.40 -20.59
C GLN A 871 -15.07 32.24 -19.97
N GLY A 872 -15.81 32.48 -18.87
CA GLY A 872 -16.61 31.47 -18.21
C GLY A 872 -15.80 30.32 -17.61
N TRP A 873 -14.57 30.58 -17.16
CA TRP A 873 -13.68 29.55 -16.59
C TRP A 873 -14.23 28.93 -15.30
N ILE A 874 -15.02 29.68 -14.56
CA ILE A 874 -15.52 29.28 -13.24
C ILE A 874 -17.04 29.36 -13.23
N ASN A 875 -17.68 28.25 -12.88
CA ASN A 875 -19.12 28.19 -12.69
C ASN A 875 -19.41 27.49 -11.35
N ALA A 876 -19.48 28.29 -10.29
CA ALA A 876 -19.59 27.78 -8.93
C ALA A 876 -20.99 27.19 -8.68
N ALA A 877 -20.99 25.97 -8.14
CA ALA A 877 -22.18 25.30 -7.65
C ALA A 877 -21.87 24.58 -6.34
N VAL A 878 -22.81 24.62 -5.40
CA VAL A 878 -22.74 23.91 -4.13
C VAL A 878 -23.83 22.88 -4.08
N VAL A 879 -23.45 21.65 -3.73
CA VAL A 879 -24.40 20.60 -3.38
C VAL A 879 -24.37 20.46 -1.86
N TYR A 880 -25.51 20.67 -1.21
CA TYR A 880 -25.64 20.48 0.22
C TYR A 880 -26.92 19.71 0.50
N GLY A 881 -26.91 18.87 1.53
CA GLY A 881 -28.05 18.03 1.85
C GLY A 881 -28.03 17.63 3.30
N TYR A 882 -29.22 17.34 3.82
CA TYR A 882 -29.37 16.70 5.12
C TYR A 882 -29.95 15.31 4.86
N PHE A 883 -29.35 14.29 5.45
CA PHE A 883 -29.67 12.88 5.20
C PHE A 883 -30.06 12.18 6.49
#